data_AF-A0A9D6F1K7-F1
#
_entry.id   AF-A0A9D6F1K7-F1
#
_cell.length_a   1.000
_cell.length_b   1.000
_cell.length_c   1.000
_cell.angle_alpha   90.00
_cell.angle_beta   90.00
_cell.angle_gamma   90.00
#
_symmetry.space_group_name_H-M   'P 1'
#
loop_
_entity.id
_entity.type
_entity.pdbx_description
1 polymer ?
#
loop_
_entity_poly.entity_id
_entity_poly.type
_entity_poly.pdbx_seq_one_letter_code
_entity_poly.pdbx_strand_id
1 'polypeptide(L)'
;MIAGWRLMRCVGIAIAEKGLRELVELAPFGTYAVKIYEIGELAFHRYHEECQDENIARAIPKEMEQLAQAKSADVNRVAKQMAVQLLPNEKQEVQEALAGTLATLPTQVRKLFMRKDDRTGTTRPPAFFVSCPADLVSIIPPRPPRFKQGDLLPNDPKWTLVHKIDSGGFGEVWKVRHTTLKNRYGAVKFCLDATAQDRLLKHEARVIDQVMEFNNDHIVRLEDVDFVADPPWLRYEFINGGNLLSAADIPVDIAKRTEWATWTMLLPLARAVGACHLLKPAVVHRDLKPANILIDHVNGQNRLKITDFGISEIIAQHALDQARSFELNPSVATPTILRGSYCEMYASTQQKNGLPSSPTDDVHALGVLWFQMLMGDYFLPLGRDYRDELAGIGLAKDAIVILERCVADKADSRWPNAHVLAQQIEKLPNCLSSRPVGTNAENPTRVVLPTVNRSFHAPPKGPIGRITISEQSHRRTWDVEAVIGASVGLVMDASHAMKHLYGIGSGFGGRALPNQMKRIADRLMPFLSALSLQNGIHFLHSSTGPNGNETQTFGLVNLEQVRQMKLGRPQNGWGGHVRLTNAIRELTKAHFRGSPLAVGVLLTYGGISDVDSLATFSKELISEIELGQRPLIRLFLIDLKETSPRSGPLQPPEPLVGLGWRDATGVFGRLWECLPSSLLDEPNNGFQFRTLFPDFFSSGRVLDSGGNMVKEYPNGIPKVLRFELPVDSPSFTLQYSGRQVLQPLV
;
A
#
# COMPACT_ATOMS: atom_id res chain seq x y z
N MET A 1 -32.23 -0.67 -18.77
CA MET A 1 -30.90 -0.74 -18.13
C MET A 1 -30.87 0.26 -16.98
N ILE A 2 -30.41 -0.14 -15.80
CA ILE A 2 -30.19 0.80 -14.68
C ILE A 2 -28.98 1.68 -15.08
N ALA A 3 -29.25 2.83 -15.69
CA ALA A 3 -28.21 3.76 -16.11
C ALA A 3 -27.51 4.35 -14.87
N GLY A 4 -26.18 4.38 -14.87
CA GLY A 4 -25.37 5.02 -13.82
C GLY A 4 -24.79 4.11 -12.72
N TRP A 5 -24.93 2.77 -12.82
CA TRP A 5 -24.39 1.81 -11.83
C TRP A 5 -23.66 0.64 -12.51
N ARG A 6 -22.77 0.95 -13.47
CA ARG A 6 -22.15 -0.09 -14.32
C ARG A 6 -21.24 -1.00 -13.50
N LEU A 7 -20.38 -0.44 -12.66
CA LEU A 7 -19.48 -1.20 -11.80
C LEU A 7 -20.25 -2.16 -10.88
N MET A 8 -21.26 -1.65 -10.19
CA MET A 8 -22.13 -2.45 -9.31
C MET A 8 -22.83 -3.58 -10.09
N ARG A 9 -23.23 -3.33 -11.34
CA ARG A 9 -23.79 -4.34 -12.22
C ARG A 9 -22.77 -5.39 -12.64
N CYS A 10 -21.57 -5.00 -13.07
CA CYS A 10 -20.52 -5.94 -13.44
C CYS A 10 -20.14 -6.85 -12.26
N VAL A 11 -20.07 -6.29 -11.05
CA VAL A 11 -19.89 -7.06 -9.82
C VAL A 11 -21.07 -8.01 -9.58
N GLY A 12 -22.32 -7.54 -9.77
CA GLY A 12 -23.51 -8.39 -9.64
C GLY A 12 -23.55 -9.55 -10.62
N ILE A 13 -23.20 -9.32 -11.89
CA ILE A 13 -23.07 -10.36 -12.92
C ILE A 13 -21.99 -11.37 -12.52
N ALA A 14 -20.83 -10.89 -12.10
CA ALA A 14 -19.74 -11.76 -11.70
C ALA A 14 -20.09 -12.65 -10.50
N ILE A 15 -20.80 -12.09 -9.50
CA ILE A 15 -21.31 -12.87 -8.37
C ILE A 15 -22.35 -13.89 -8.84
N ALA A 16 -23.28 -13.52 -9.72
CA ALA A 16 -24.29 -14.43 -10.27
C ALA A 16 -23.68 -15.58 -11.10
N GLU A 17 -22.58 -15.35 -11.80
CA GLU A 17 -21.93 -16.38 -12.63
C GLU A 17 -20.97 -17.28 -11.82
N LYS A 18 -20.23 -16.70 -10.87
CA LYS A 18 -19.13 -17.39 -10.18
C LYS A 18 -19.42 -17.70 -8.72
N GLY A 19 -20.16 -16.85 -8.03
CA GLY A 19 -20.44 -16.93 -6.59
C GLY A 19 -21.87 -17.32 -6.20
N LEU A 20 -22.73 -17.67 -7.17
CA LEU A 20 -24.16 -17.91 -6.92
C LEU A 20 -24.40 -19.12 -6.01
N ARG A 21 -23.66 -20.22 -6.19
CA ARG A 21 -23.78 -21.40 -5.31
C ARG A 21 -23.46 -21.04 -3.87
N GLU A 22 -22.46 -20.21 -3.66
CA GLU A 22 -22.03 -19.76 -2.33
C GLU A 22 -23.01 -18.76 -1.69
N LEU A 23 -23.73 -17.97 -2.50
CA LEU A 23 -24.87 -17.17 -2.02
C LEU A 23 -26.05 -18.06 -1.58
N VAL A 24 -26.27 -19.17 -2.27
CA VAL A 24 -27.38 -20.11 -2.02
C VAL A 24 -27.09 -21.01 -0.80
N GLU A 25 -25.85 -21.43 -0.62
CA GLU A 25 -25.47 -22.43 0.40
C GLU A 25 -25.07 -21.82 1.75
N LEU A 26 -24.92 -20.48 1.87
CA LEU A 26 -24.33 -19.82 3.06
C LEU A 26 -23.05 -20.55 3.51
N ALA A 27 -22.21 -20.92 2.54
CA ALA A 27 -21.15 -21.89 2.73
C ALA A 27 -20.15 -21.44 3.83
N PRO A 28 -19.49 -22.41 4.52
CA PRO A 28 -18.47 -22.10 5.52
C PRO A 28 -17.36 -21.22 4.93
N PHE A 29 -16.59 -20.54 5.79
CA PHE A 29 -15.47 -19.71 5.35
C PHE A 29 -14.56 -20.50 4.40
N GLY A 30 -14.00 -19.81 3.40
CA GLY A 30 -13.09 -20.41 2.43
C GLY A 30 -13.62 -20.42 1.01
N THR A 31 -14.76 -21.04 0.72
CA THR A 31 -15.21 -21.22 -0.68
C THR A 31 -15.53 -19.90 -1.39
N TYR A 32 -16.22 -18.96 -0.72
CA TYR A 32 -16.48 -17.64 -1.31
C TYR A 32 -15.20 -16.79 -1.38
N ALA A 33 -14.34 -16.84 -0.36
CA ALA A 33 -13.07 -16.11 -0.33
C ALA A 33 -12.10 -16.55 -1.43
N VAL A 34 -12.11 -17.84 -1.78
CA VAL A 34 -11.35 -18.42 -2.89
C VAL A 34 -11.84 -17.89 -4.23
N LYS A 35 -13.16 -17.69 -4.38
CA LYS A 35 -13.76 -17.20 -5.62
C LYS A 35 -13.80 -15.68 -5.77
N ILE A 36 -13.54 -14.92 -4.72
CA ILE A 36 -13.51 -13.45 -4.79
C ILE A 36 -12.57 -12.95 -5.88
N TYR A 37 -11.42 -13.60 -6.07
CA TYR A 37 -10.51 -13.24 -7.15
C TYR A 37 -11.15 -13.46 -8.53
N GLU A 38 -11.76 -14.62 -8.76
CA GLU A 38 -12.49 -14.90 -10.01
C GLU A 38 -13.66 -13.93 -10.23
N ILE A 39 -14.38 -13.56 -9.17
CA ILE A 39 -15.46 -12.57 -9.22
C ILE A 39 -14.88 -11.20 -9.58
N GLY A 40 -13.77 -10.79 -8.98
CA GLY A 40 -13.09 -9.52 -9.27
C GLY A 40 -12.53 -9.46 -10.69
N GLU A 41 -11.93 -10.55 -11.17
CA GLU A 41 -11.42 -10.71 -12.53
C GLU A 41 -12.55 -10.64 -13.55
N LEU A 42 -13.63 -11.40 -13.35
CA LEU A 42 -14.79 -11.36 -14.22
C LEU A 42 -15.45 -9.98 -14.21
N ALA A 43 -15.64 -9.36 -13.04
CA ALA A 43 -16.21 -8.01 -12.94
C ALA A 43 -15.35 -6.98 -13.69
N PHE A 44 -14.03 -7.06 -13.55
CA PHE A 44 -13.08 -6.18 -14.26
C PHE A 44 -13.17 -6.35 -15.78
N HIS A 45 -13.16 -7.59 -16.27
CA HIS A 45 -13.26 -7.89 -17.70
C HIS A 45 -14.62 -7.48 -18.29
N ARG A 46 -15.73 -7.77 -17.60
CA ARG A 46 -17.06 -7.34 -18.03
C ARG A 46 -17.16 -5.81 -18.08
N TYR A 47 -16.60 -5.12 -17.09
CA TYR A 47 -16.55 -3.66 -17.12
C TYR A 47 -15.74 -3.16 -18.31
N HIS A 48 -14.62 -3.81 -18.63
CA HIS A 48 -13.79 -3.50 -19.80
C HIS A 48 -14.56 -3.68 -21.12
N GLU A 49 -15.30 -4.78 -21.28
CA GLU A 49 -16.12 -5.05 -22.48
C GLU A 49 -17.25 -4.04 -22.66
N GLU A 50 -17.88 -3.58 -21.57
CA GLU A 50 -19.00 -2.65 -21.61
C GLU A 50 -18.60 -1.18 -21.75
N CYS A 51 -17.33 -0.85 -21.46
CA CYS A 51 -16.85 0.52 -21.46
C CYS A 51 -16.16 0.85 -22.79
N GLN A 52 -16.85 1.58 -23.67
CA GLN A 52 -16.29 2.14 -24.92
C GLN A 52 -15.30 3.31 -24.69
N ASP A 53 -14.86 3.52 -23.46
CA ASP A 53 -14.07 4.67 -23.02
C ASP A 53 -12.58 4.30 -23.01
N GLU A 54 -11.71 5.11 -23.64
CA GLU A 54 -10.29 4.76 -23.89
C GLU A 54 -9.44 4.64 -22.61
N ASN A 55 -9.97 4.96 -21.42
CA ASN A 55 -9.19 4.98 -20.18
C ASN A 55 -9.94 4.46 -18.94
N ILE A 56 -10.07 3.13 -18.85
CA ILE A 56 -10.68 2.40 -17.71
C ILE A 56 -10.03 2.72 -16.36
N ALA A 57 -8.73 3.05 -16.35
CA ALA A 57 -8.02 3.46 -15.14
C ALA A 57 -8.60 4.74 -14.51
N ARG A 58 -9.42 5.51 -15.23
CA ARG A 58 -10.16 6.68 -14.72
C ARG A 58 -11.65 6.43 -14.54
N ALA A 59 -12.26 5.56 -15.36
CA ALA A 59 -13.70 5.31 -15.33
C ALA A 59 -14.14 4.56 -14.06
N ILE A 60 -13.47 3.44 -13.73
CA ILE A 60 -13.82 2.64 -12.54
C ILE A 60 -13.70 3.47 -11.25
N PRO A 61 -12.58 4.20 -10.99
CA PRO A 61 -12.48 5.02 -9.79
C PRO A 61 -13.57 6.08 -9.66
N LYS A 62 -14.05 6.65 -10.78
CA LYS A 62 -15.14 7.63 -10.78
C LYS A 62 -16.47 7.00 -10.35
N GLU A 63 -16.78 5.80 -10.83
CA GLU A 63 -17.98 5.07 -10.37
C GLU A 63 -17.85 4.60 -8.92
N MET A 64 -16.65 4.24 -8.46
CA MET A 64 -16.40 3.97 -7.04
C MET A 64 -16.68 5.21 -6.17
N GLU A 65 -16.24 6.39 -6.59
CA GLU A 65 -16.56 7.66 -5.91
C GLU A 65 -18.07 7.91 -5.83
N GLN A 66 -18.80 7.67 -6.93
CA GLN A 66 -20.26 7.75 -6.94
C GLN A 66 -20.92 6.77 -5.95
N LEU A 67 -20.43 5.52 -5.91
CA LEU A 67 -20.85 4.51 -4.92
C LEU A 67 -20.60 5.01 -3.49
N ALA A 68 -19.42 5.58 -3.22
CA ALA A 68 -19.04 6.04 -1.87
C ALA A 68 -19.93 7.17 -1.36
N GLN A 69 -20.36 8.08 -2.24
CA GLN A 69 -21.22 9.24 -1.95
C GLN A 69 -22.71 8.90 -1.90
N ALA A 70 -23.11 7.72 -2.37
CA ALA A 70 -24.51 7.36 -2.49
C ALA A 70 -25.20 7.12 -1.14
N LYS A 71 -26.47 7.53 -1.07
CA LYS A 71 -27.33 7.28 0.09
C LYS A 71 -27.68 5.79 0.17
N SER A 72 -27.61 5.20 1.36
CA SER A 72 -27.89 3.78 1.58
C SER A 72 -29.28 3.35 1.07
N ALA A 73 -30.29 4.23 1.16
CA ALA A 73 -31.64 3.95 0.65
C ALA A 73 -31.68 3.76 -0.88
N ASP A 74 -30.93 4.59 -1.62
CA ASP A 74 -30.85 4.50 -3.08
C ASP A 74 -30.09 3.26 -3.53
N VAL A 75 -28.96 2.97 -2.88
CA VAL A 75 -28.16 1.77 -3.16
C VAL A 75 -28.97 0.51 -2.88
N ASN A 76 -29.68 0.45 -1.74
CA ASN A 76 -30.55 -0.68 -1.40
C ASN A 76 -31.65 -0.90 -2.44
N ARG A 77 -32.27 0.19 -2.92
CA ARG A 77 -33.31 0.12 -3.96
C ARG A 77 -32.73 -0.40 -5.28
N VAL A 78 -31.58 0.13 -5.71
CA VAL A 78 -30.90 -0.29 -6.95
C VAL A 78 -30.44 -1.75 -6.85
N ALA A 79 -29.84 -2.15 -5.73
CA ALA A 79 -29.38 -3.51 -5.49
C ALA A 79 -30.52 -4.53 -5.61
N LYS A 80 -31.68 -4.24 -5.01
CA LYS A 80 -32.88 -5.10 -5.11
C LYS A 80 -33.38 -5.24 -6.54
N GLN A 81 -33.49 -4.12 -7.28
CA GLN A 81 -33.92 -4.15 -8.68
C GLN A 81 -32.93 -4.94 -9.56
N MET A 82 -31.64 -4.77 -9.31
CA MET A 82 -30.57 -5.45 -10.04
C MET A 82 -30.57 -6.95 -9.75
N ALA A 83 -30.74 -7.38 -8.51
CA ALA A 83 -30.80 -8.79 -8.15
C ALA A 83 -31.96 -9.53 -8.83
N VAL A 84 -33.15 -8.93 -8.88
CA VAL A 84 -34.31 -9.49 -9.58
C VAL A 84 -34.05 -9.60 -11.09
N GLN A 85 -33.36 -8.62 -11.69
CA GLN A 85 -33.04 -8.63 -13.13
C GLN A 85 -31.97 -9.67 -13.48
N LEU A 86 -30.96 -9.84 -12.63
CA LEU A 86 -29.85 -10.76 -12.85
C LEU A 86 -30.23 -12.22 -12.57
N LEU A 87 -31.15 -12.44 -11.62
CA LEU A 87 -31.56 -13.77 -11.17
C LEU A 87 -33.09 -13.97 -11.23
N PRO A 88 -33.74 -13.79 -12.39
CA PRO A 88 -35.21 -13.75 -12.50
C PRO A 88 -35.91 -15.06 -12.13
N ASN A 89 -35.21 -16.19 -12.25
CA ASN A 89 -35.75 -17.53 -12.01
C ASN A 89 -35.30 -18.14 -10.66
N GLU A 90 -34.51 -17.40 -9.87
CA GLU A 90 -34.02 -17.88 -8.58
C GLU A 90 -34.99 -17.57 -7.44
N LYS A 91 -34.83 -18.26 -6.31
CA LYS A 91 -35.63 -18.01 -5.09
C LYS A 91 -35.41 -16.59 -4.57
N GLN A 92 -36.44 -16.04 -3.91
CA GLN A 92 -36.38 -14.71 -3.29
C GLN A 92 -35.21 -14.56 -2.31
N GLU A 93 -34.89 -15.61 -1.55
CA GLU A 93 -33.75 -15.65 -0.61
C GLU A 93 -32.41 -15.36 -1.31
N VAL A 94 -32.21 -15.92 -2.50
CA VAL A 94 -30.97 -15.77 -3.29
C VAL A 94 -30.89 -14.36 -3.88
N GLN A 95 -32.01 -13.83 -4.35
CA GLN A 95 -32.12 -12.45 -4.82
C GLN A 95 -31.85 -11.45 -3.68
N GLU A 96 -32.38 -11.71 -2.48
CA GLU A 96 -32.14 -10.91 -1.28
C GLU A 96 -30.67 -10.96 -0.84
N ALA A 97 -30.03 -12.13 -0.89
CA ALA A 97 -28.61 -12.30 -0.61
C ALA A 97 -27.72 -11.51 -1.59
N LEU A 98 -27.99 -11.58 -2.90
CA LEU A 98 -27.27 -10.77 -3.89
C LEU A 98 -27.50 -9.27 -3.66
N ALA A 99 -28.75 -8.85 -3.43
CA ALA A 99 -29.08 -7.45 -3.15
C ALA A 99 -28.37 -6.93 -1.88
N GLY A 100 -28.37 -7.73 -0.81
CA GLY A 100 -27.67 -7.41 0.44
C GLY A 100 -26.16 -7.30 0.22
N THR A 101 -25.57 -8.18 -0.57
CA THR A 101 -24.14 -8.16 -0.93
C THR A 101 -23.78 -6.89 -1.68
N LEU A 102 -24.50 -6.56 -2.75
CA LEU A 102 -24.28 -5.37 -3.55
C LEU A 102 -24.48 -4.08 -2.74
N ALA A 103 -25.41 -4.07 -1.78
CA ALA A 103 -25.64 -2.94 -0.90
C ALA A 103 -24.45 -2.61 0.02
N THR A 104 -23.50 -3.54 0.21
CA THR A 104 -22.30 -3.30 1.02
C THR A 104 -21.17 -2.60 0.27
N LEU A 105 -21.20 -2.58 -1.08
CA LEU A 105 -20.12 -2.03 -1.91
C LEU A 105 -19.73 -0.58 -1.52
N PRO A 106 -20.67 0.37 -1.31
CA PRO A 106 -20.33 1.72 -0.84
C PRO A 106 -19.47 1.74 0.41
N THR A 107 -19.75 0.86 1.37
CA THR A 107 -19.00 0.80 2.63
C THR A 107 -17.59 0.26 2.40
N GLN A 108 -17.41 -0.72 1.51
CA GLN A 108 -16.08 -1.22 1.16
C GLN A 108 -15.26 -0.16 0.40
N VAL A 109 -15.89 0.58 -0.51
CA VAL A 109 -15.23 1.70 -1.20
C VAL A 109 -14.83 2.79 -0.21
N ARG A 110 -15.72 3.18 0.72
CA ARG A 110 -15.39 4.18 1.75
C ARG A 110 -14.19 3.75 2.58
N LYS A 111 -14.13 2.49 3.03
CA LYS A 111 -12.97 1.95 3.75
C LYS A 111 -11.68 2.09 2.95
N LEU A 112 -11.72 1.89 1.63
CA LEU A 112 -10.56 2.02 0.75
C LEU A 112 -10.14 3.49 0.54
N PHE A 113 -11.08 4.43 0.60
CA PHE A 113 -10.86 5.86 0.35
C PHE A 113 -10.53 6.67 1.61
N MET A 114 -10.76 6.11 2.79
CA MET A 114 -10.44 6.74 4.07
C MET A 114 -8.97 7.17 4.12
N ARG A 115 -8.77 8.44 4.49
CA ARG A 115 -7.45 9.06 4.66
C ARG A 115 -7.54 10.21 5.66
N LYS A 116 -6.40 10.80 6.01
CA LYS A 116 -6.32 11.91 6.99
C LYS A 116 -7.34 13.02 6.73
N ASP A 117 -7.38 13.51 5.48
CA ASP A 117 -8.21 14.66 5.08
C ASP A 117 -9.67 14.30 4.78
N ASP A 118 -9.97 13.00 4.65
CA ASP A 118 -11.33 12.50 4.48
C ASP A 118 -11.52 11.19 5.25
N ARG A 119 -11.94 11.32 6.51
CA ARG A 119 -12.23 10.20 7.40
C ARG A 119 -13.52 9.46 7.05
N THR A 120 -14.36 10.05 6.20
CA THR A 120 -15.61 9.42 5.75
C THR A 120 -15.38 8.49 4.55
N GLY A 121 -14.27 8.68 3.83
CA GLY A 121 -13.95 7.96 2.60
C GLY A 121 -14.93 8.23 1.47
N THR A 122 -15.67 9.34 1.51
CA THR A 122 -16.69 9.68 0.50
C THR A 122 -16.09 10.30 -0.76
N THR A 123 -14.84 10.75 -0.69
CA THR A 123 -14.11 11.32 -1.82
C THR A 123 -12.97 10.41 -2.23
N ARG A 124 -12.75 10.29 -3.54
CA ARG A 124 -11.68 9.45 -4.08
C ARG A 124 -10.32 10.05 -3.75
N PRO A 125 -9.34 9.25 -3.28
CA PRO A 125 -7.98 9.71 -3.14
C PRO A 125 -7.41 10.16 -4.50
N PRO A 126 -6.79 11.34 -4.57
CA PRO A 126 -6.11 11.86 -5.75
C PRO A 126 -5.30 10.82 -6.55
N ALA A 127 -4.55 9.96 -5.87
CA ALA A 127 -3.66 8.96 -6.47
C ALA A 127 -4.28 7.56 -6.63
N PHE A 128 -5.59 7.41 -6.39
CA PHE A 128 -6.28 6.13 -6.50
C PHE A 128 -6.63 5.81 -7.95
N PHE A 129 -6.15 4.67 -8.43
CA PHE A 129 -6.45 4.10 -9.74
C PHE A 129 -6.75 2.62 -9.60
N VAL A 130 -7.52 2.09 -10.55
CA VAL A 130 -7.77 0.65 -10.70
C VAL A 130 -7.17 0.24 -12.03
N SER A 131 -6.15 -0.61 -11.99
CA SER A 131 -5.38 -1.03 -13.17
C SER A 131 -5.46 -2.53 -13.43
N CYS A 132 -5.80 -3.32 -12.42
CA CYS A 132 -5.92 -4.77 -12.55
C CYS A 132 -7.14 -5.31 -11.77
N PRO A 133 -7.57 -6.56 -12.05
CA PRO A 133 -8.59 -7.26 -11.28
C PRO A 133 -8.43 -7.22 -9.75
N ALA A 134 -7.20 -7.33 -9.25
CA ALA A 134 -6.92 -7.38 -7.83
C ALA A 134 -7.25 -6.07 -7.08
N ASP A 135 -7.32 -4.95 -7.79
CA ASP A 135 -7.76 -3.66 -7.25
C ASP A 135 -9.28 -3.67 -6.96
N LEU A 136 -10.08 -4.32 -7.82
CA LEU A 136 -11.54 -4.48 -7.63
C LEU A 136 -11.91 -5.53 -6.59
N VAL A 137 -11.07 -6.55 -6.40
CA VAL A 137 -11.25 -7.56 -5.36
C VAL A 137 -11.46 -6.93 -3.98
N SER A 138 -10.77 -5.82 -3.70
CA SER A 138 -10.82 -5.12 -2.40
C SER A 138 -12.18 -4.53 -2.05
N ILE A 139 -13.08 -4.35 -3.02
CA ILE A 139 -14.43 -3.80 -2.76
C ILE A 139 -15.50 -4.89 -2.70
N ILE A 140 -15.20 -6.13 -3.09
CA ILE A 140 -16.13 -7.24 -3.04
C ILE A 140 -16.17 -7.76 -1.59
N PRO A 141 -17.35 -7.79 -0.93
CA PRO A 141 -17.44 -8.27 0.44
C PRO A 141 -17.05 -9.75 0.51
N PRO A 142 -16.42 -10.20 1.61
CA PRO A 142 -15.95 -11.58 1.73
C PRO A 142 -17.06 -12.63 1.81
N ARG A 143 -18.32 -12.20 1.98
CA ARG A 143 -19.52 -13.04 2.06
C ARG A 143 -20.79 -12.18 2.03
N PRO A 144 -21.95 -12.76 1.67
CA PRO A 144 -23.25 -12.10 1.83
C PRO A 144 -23.59 -11.82 3.31
N PRO A 145 -24.39 -10.77 3.59
CA PRO A 145 -24.93 -10.55 4.93
C PRO A 145 -25.98 -11.62 5.28
N ARG A 146 -25.87 -12.23 6.48
CA ARG A 146 -26.84 -13.20 7.02
C ARG A 146 -28.00 -12.53 7.76
N PHE A 147 -27.75 -11.38 8.38
CA PHE A 147 -28.75 -10.67 9.19
C PHE A 147 -29.20 -9.35 8.57
N LYS A 148 -30.37 -8.89 8.96
CA LYS A 148 -30.92 -7.57 8.62
C LYS A 148 -31.33 -6.78 9.86
N GLN A 149 -31.42 -5.47 9.69
CA GLN A 149 -31.95 -4.60 10.73
C GLN A 149 -33.37 -5.01 11.11
N GLY A 150 -33.64 -5.10 12.41
CA GLY A 150 -34.91 -5.55 12.97
C GLY A 150 -34.95 -7.02 13.37
N ASP A 151 -33.98 -7.83 12.94
CA ASP A 151 -33.88 -9.22 13.39
C ASP A 151 -33.67 -9.29 14.91
N LEU A 152 -34.19 -10.35 15.53
CA LEU A 152 -33.94 -10.66 16.94
C LEU A 152 -32.62 -11.41 17.08
N LEU A 153 -31.92 -11.20 18.19
CA LEU A 153 -30.72 -11.97 18.51
C LEU A 153 -31.11 -13.44 18.74
N PRO A 154 -30.49 -14.42 18.05
CA PRO A 154 -30.79 -15.83 18.23
C PRO A 154 -30.64 -16.24 19.70
N ASN A 155 -31.61 -17.01 20.21
CA ASN A 155 -31.71 -17.47 21.60
C ASN A 155 -31.80 -16.36 22.69
N ASP A 156 -31.78 -15.08 22.32
CA ASP A 156 -32.03 -13.97 23.25
C ASP A 156 -32.92 -12.87 22.62
N PRO A 157 -34.23 -13.12 22.49
CA PRO A 157 -35.16 -12.20 21.82
C PRO A 157 -35.37 -10.87 22.57
N LYS A 158 -34.71 -10.69 23.72
CA LYS A 158 -34.66 -9.40 24.44
C LYS A 158 -33.80 -8.38 23.71
N TRP A 159 -33.03 -8.78 22.70
CA TRP A 159 -32.19 -7.89 21.90
C TRP A 159 -32.61 -7.90 20.43
N THR A 160 -32.68 -6.70 19.86
CA THR A 160 -32.96 -6.50 18.43
C THR A 160 -31.77 -5.87 17.75
N LEU A 161 -31.41 -6.39 16.57
CA LEU A 161 -30.37 -5.85 15.70
C LEU A 161 -30.82 -4.49 15.15
N VAL A 162 -30.02 -3.45 15.41
CA VAL A 162 -30.34 -2.06 15.03
C VAL A 162 -29.51 -1.57 13.86
N HIS A 163 -28.20 -1.81 13.89
CA HIS A 163 -27.29 -1.32 12.86
C HIS A 163 -26.08 -2.24 12.74
N LYS A 164 -25.67 -2.55 11.52
CA LYS A 164 -24.46 -3.34 11.28
C LYS A 164 -23.22 -2.45 11.51
N ILE A 165 -22.40 -2.80 12.48
CA ILE A 165 -21.16 -2.08 12.82
C ILE A 165 -20.05 -2.46 11.84
N ASP A 166 -19.86 -3.77 11.62
CA ASP A 166 -18.82 -4.26 10.72
C ASP A 166 -19.18 -5.59 10.04
N SER A 167 -18.51 -5.86 8.92
CA SER A 167 -18.53 -7.13 8.19
C SER A 167 -17.10 -7.52 7.85
N GLY A 168 -16.60 -8.57 8.51
CA GLY A 168 -15.27 -9.12 8.28
C GLY A 168 -15.33 -10.52 7.67
N GLY A 169 -14.15 -11.10 7.43
CA GLY A 169 -14.03 -12.45 6.89
C GLY A 169 -14.79 -13.50 7.72
N PHE A 170 -14.69 -13.43 9.05
CA PHE A 170 -15.18 -14.49 9.95
C PHE A 170 -16.60 -14.28 10.49
N GLY A 171 -17.16 -13.08 10.30
CA GLY A 171 -18.25 -12.66 11.16
C GLY A 171 -18.93 -11.35 10.81
N GLU A 172 -20.05 -11.09 11.47
CA GLU A 172 -20.76 -9.81 11.40
C GLU A 172 -20.79 -9.22 12.80
N VAL A 173 -20.62 -7.90 12.89
CA VAL A 173 -20.74 -7.18 14.15
C VAL A 173 -21.94 -6.25 14.06
N TRP A 174 -22.85 -6.34 15.02
CA TRP A 174 -24.11 -5.60 15.05
C TRP A 174 -24.30 -4.84 16.35
N LYS A 175 -24.75 -3.59 16.24
CA LYS A 175 -25.32 -2.87 17.37
C LYS A 175 -26.69 -3.47 17.66
N VAL A 176 -26.89 -3.90 18.89
CA VAL A 176 -28.17 -4.41 19.37
C VAL A 176 -28.75 -3.47 20.43
N ARG A 177 -30.07 -3.43 20.52
CA ARG A 177 -30.80 -2.67 21.54
C ARG A 177 -31.71 -3.60 22.32
N HIS A 178 -31.75 -3.43 23.63
CA HIS A 178 -32.67 -4.17 24.48
C HIS A 178 -34.12 -3.76 24.17
N THR A 179 -35.04 -4.72 24.07
CA THR A 179 -36.42 -4.48 23.64
C THR A 179 -37.24 -3.72 24.67
N THR A 180 -37.04 -4.01 25.97
CA THR A 180 -37.74 -3.34 27.07
C THR A 180 -36.94 -2.22 27.75
N LEU A 181 -35.64 -2.41 28.01
CA LEU A 181 -34.80 -1.42 28.70
C LEU A 181 -34.37 -0.29 27.75
N LYS A 182 -34.89 0.92 28.00
CA LYS A 182 -34.54 2.12 27.23
C LYS A 182 -33.04 2.41 27.35
N ASN A 183 -32.44 2.84 26.25
CA ASN A 183 -31.02 3.22 26.13
C ASN A 183 -30.00 2.12 26.50
N ARG A 184 -30.43 0.86 26.58
CA ARG A 184 -29.52 -0.27 26.77
C ARG A 184 -29.09 -0.83 25.41
N TYR A 185 -27.80 -0.75 25.12
CA TYR A 185 -27.19 -1.20 23.87
C TYR A 185 -26.07 -2.21 24.12
N GLY A 186 -25.82 -3.06 23.12
CA GLY A 186 -24.68 -3.98 23.08
C GLY A 186 -24.10 -4.06 21.67
N ALA A 187 -22.90 -4.62 21.56
CA ALA A 187 -22.28 -4.99 20.28
C ALA A 187 -22.21 -6.51 20.19
N VAL A 188 -22.89 -7.12 19.22
CA VAL A 188 -22.91 -8.57 19.02
C VAL A 188 -22.02 -8.93 17.85
N LYS A 189 -21.05 -9.80 18.10
CA LYS A 189 -20.18 -10.40 17.08
C LYS A 189 -20.62 -11.83 16.83
N PHE A 190 -21.05 -12.10 15.60
CA PHE A 190 -21.41 -13.44 15.14
C PHE A 190 -20.20 -14.08 14.46
N CYS A 191 -19.96 -15.38 14.69
CA CYS A 191 -19.09 -16.16 13.82
C CYS A 191 -19.94 -16.97 12.86
N LEU A 192 -19.83 -16.65 11.58
CA LEU A 192 -20.69 -17.25 10.56
C LEU A 192 -20.00 -18.38 9.81
N ASP A 193 -18.77 -18.70 10.20
CA ASP A 193 -18.03 -19.82 9.66
C ASP A 193 -18.30 -21.09 10.48
N ALA A 194 -19.08 -22.00 9.92
CA ALA A 194 -19.37 -23.28 10.54
C ALA A 194 -18.11 -24.11 10.88
N THR A 195 -17.00 -23.95 10.13
CA THR A 195 -15.76 -24.69 10.39
C THR A 195 -14.87 -24.07 11.47
N ALA A 196 -15.00 -22.76 11.71
CA ALA A 196 -14.17 -22.05 12.67
C ALA A 196 -14.92 -21.62 13.93
N GLN A 197 -16.24 -21.59 13.93
CA GLN A 197 -17.06 -21.07 15.04
C GLN A 197 -16.73 -21.73 16.40
N ASP A 198 -16.48 -23.04 16.40
CA ASP A 198 -16.13 -23.79 17.60
C ASP A 198 -14.73 -23.46 18.12
N ARG A 199 -13.79 -23.10 17.24
CA ARG A 199 -12.41 -22.77 17.63
C ARG A 199 -12.24 -21.28 17.93
N LEU A 200 -12.78 -20.40 17.09
CA LEU A 200 -12.59 -18.96 17.15
C LEU A 200 -13.33 -18.32 18.33
N LEU A 201 -14.67 -18.43 18.40
CA LEU A 201 -15.43 -17.74 19.44
C LEU A 201 -15.19 -18.33 20.82
N LYS A 202 -15.07 -19.67 20.93
CA LYS A 202 -14.73 -20.29 22.22
C LYS A 202 -13.33 -19.90 22.69
N HIS A 203 -12.40 -19.66 21.76
CA HIS A 203 -11.09 -19.15 22.11
C HIS A 203 -11.13 -17.68 22.53
N GLU A 204 -11.77 -16.82 21.74
CA GLU A 204 -11.97 -15.40 22.05
C GLU A 204 -12.61 -15.23 23.44
N ALA A 205 -13.71 -15.92 23.70
CA ALA A 205 -14.40 -15.84 24.98
C ALA A 205 -13.53 -16.30 26.14
N ARG A 206 -12.77 -17.40 26.00
CA ARG A 206 -11.86 -17.88 27.04
C ARG A 206 -10.74 -16.87 27.32
N VAL A 207 -10.17 -16.31 26.26
CA VAL A 207 -9.12 -15.29 26.37
C VAL A 207 -9.68 -14.05 27.06
N ILE A 208 -10.86 -13.58 26.67
CA ILE A 208 -11.47 -12.41 27.27
C ILE A 208 -11.88 -12.68 28.71
N ASP A 209 -12.43 -13.86 29.03
CA ASP A 209 -12.77 -14.24 30.40
C ASP A 209 -11.52 -14.19 31.31
N GLN A 210 -10.38 -14.74 30.84
CA GLN A 210 -9.09 -14.63 31.54
C GLN A 210 -8.61 -13.17 31.70
N VAL A 211 -8.85 -12.32 30.70
CA VAL A 211 -8.49 -10.90 30.74
C VAL A 211 -9.42 -10.11 31.68
N MET A 212 -10.69 -10.48 31.74
CA MET A 212 -11.73 -9.85 32.56
C MET A 212 -11.57 -10.14 34.06
N GLU A 213 -10.85 -11.20 34.45
CA GLU A 213 -10.47 -11.44 35.86
C GLU A 213 -9.73 -10.24 36.48
N PHE A 214 -9.05 -9.44 35.66
CA PHE A 214 -8.41 -8.20 36.06
C PHE A 214 -9.25 -7.03 35.54
N ASN A 215 -10.12 -6.48 36.40
CA ASN A 215 -11.01 -5.38 36.07
C ASN A 215 -10.26 -4.20 35.41
N ASN A 216 -10.28 -4.13 34.09
CA ASN A 216 -9.51 -3.19 33.29
C ASN A 216 -10.42 -2.31 32.42
N ASP A 217 -10.44 -1.04 32.75
CA ASP A 217 -11.27 -0.03 32.08
C ASP A 217 -10.86 0.27 30.63
N HIS A 218 -9.74 -0.29 30.15
CA HIS A 218 -9.21 -0.11 28.79
C HIS A 218 -9.39 -1.34 27.89
N ILE A 219 -10.19 -2.32 28.32
CA ILE A 219 -10.55 -3.49 27.53
C ILE A 219 -12.07 -3.56 27.42
N VAL A 220 -12.59 -3.81 26.21
CA VAL A 220 -14.04 -3.93 26.00
C VAL A 220 -14.56 -5.16 26.74
N ARG A 221 -15.58 -4.94 27.57
CA ARG A 221 -16.19 -5.99 28.37
C ARG A 221 -17.05 -6.92 27.53
N LEU A 222 -16.78 -8.22 27.62
CA LEU A 222 -17.70 -9.27 27.21
C LEU A 222 -18.83 -9.36 28.25
N GLU A 223 -20.07 -9.16 27.82
CA GLU A 223 -21.25 -9.21 28.70
C GLU A 223 -21.94 -10.58 28.67
N ASP A 224 -21.88 -11.29 27.54
CA ASP A 224 -22.63 -12.53 27.35
C ASP A 224 -22.13 -13.33 26.14
N VAL A 225 -22.44 -14.63 26.12
CA VAL A 225 -22.05 -15.56 25.03
C VAL A 225 -23.13 -16.59 24.77
N ASP A 226 -23.32 -16.98 23.51
CA ASP A 226 -24.06 -18.18 23.16
C ASP A 226 -23.32 -18.96 22.07
N PHE A 227 -22.76 -20.11 22.45
CA PHE A 227 -22.05 -21.03 21.54
C PHE A 227 -22.96 -22.08 20.90
N VAL A 228 -24.23 -22.19 21.35
CA VAL A 228 -25.20 -23.19 20.89
C VAL A 228 -26.20 -22.56 19.91
N ALA A 229 -26.36 -21.24 19.92
CA ALA A 229 -27.06 -20.50 18.88
C ALA A 229 -26.49 -20.81 17.49
N ASP A 230 -27.38 -20.79 16.47
CA ASP A 230 -26.98 -20.82 15.07
C ASP A 230 -27.32 -19.49 14.41
N PRO A 231 -26.32 -18.64 14.10
CA PRO A 231 -24.89 -18.81 14.36
C PRO A 231 -24.52 -18.41 15.81
N PRO A 232 -23.40 -18.93 16.34
CA PRO A 232 -22.93 -18.56 17.67
C PRO A 232 -22.43 -17.12 17.71
N TRP A 233 -22.51 -16.52 18.90
CA TRP A 233 -22.26 -15.10 19.09
C TRP A 233 -21.64 -14.74 20.44
N LEU A 234 -20.95 -13.60 20.45
CA LEU A 234 -20.41 -12.93 21.64
C LEU A 234 -21.05 -11.54 21.73
N ARG A 235 -21.56 -11.15 22.90
CA ARG A 235 -22.17 -9.84 23.13
C ARG A 235 -21.29 -9.03 24.08
N TYR A 236 -20.81 -7.90 23.57
CA TYR A 236 -19.97 -6.93 24.28
C TYR A 236 -20.79 -5.72 24.72
N GLU A 237 -20.22 -4.95 25.66
CA GLU A 237 -20.67 -3.59 25.91
C GLU A 237 -20.58 -2.75 24.61
N PHE A 238 -21.52 -1.85 24.39
CA PHE A 238 -21.49 -0.96 23.23
C PHE A 238 -20.77 0.36 23.56
N ILE A 239 -19.69 0.65 22.84
CA ILE A 239 -18.92 1.90 22.96
C ILE A 239 -19.37 2.88 21.88
N ASN A 240 -19.83 4.07 22.29
CA ASN A 240 -20.55 5.00 21.41
C ASN A 240 -19.69 6.09 20.74
N GLY A 241 -18.37 6.11 20.92
CA GLY A 241 -17.48 7.11 20.30
C GLY A 241 -16.76 6.67 19.03
N GLY A 242 -17.08 5.48 18.49
CA GLY A 242 -16.39 4.93 17.32
C GLY A 242 -14.97 4.44 17.65
N ASN A 243 -14.11 4.34 16.63
CA ASN A 243 -12.72 3.91 16.77
C ASN A 243 -11.72 5.02 16.42
N LEU A 244 -10.46 4.86 16.80
CA LEU A 244 -9.41 5.86 16.53
C LEU A 244 -9.22 6.16 15.05
N LEU A 245 -9.44 5.19 14.16
CA LEU A 245 -9.28 5.40 12.72
C LEU A 245 -10.32 6.40 12.18
N SER A 246 -11.57 6.30 12.62
CA SER A 246 -12.69 7.09 12.09
C SER A 246 -13.02 8.35 12.89
N ALA A 247 -12.76 8.36 14.19
CA ALA A 247 -13.37 9.33 15.12
C ALA A 247 -12.39 10.13 15.98
N ALA A 248 -11.08 9.81 15.98
CA ALA A 248 -10.12 10.56 16.79
C ALA A 248 -9.64 11.82 16.06
N ASP A 249 -9.98 12.98 16.62
CA ASP A 249 -9.30 14.23 16.32
C ASP A 249 -7.92 14.20 16.97
N ILE A 250 -6.87 14.21 16.14
CA ILE A 250 -5.49 14.30 16.63
C ILE A 250 -5.17 15.79 16.86
N PRO A 251 -4.69 16.19 18.05
CA PRO A 251 -4.37 17.59 18.32
C PRO A 251 -3.39 18.18 17.29
N VAL A 252 -3.69 19.37 16.76
CA VAL A 252 -2.83 20.03 15.75
C VAL A 252 -1.53 20.53 16.39
N ASP A 253 -1.61 21.10 17.59
CA ASP A 253 -0.45 21.56 18.35
C ASP A 253 0.48 20.39 18.73
N ILE A 254 1.76 20.51 18.38
CA ILE A 254 2.73 19.42 18.53
C ILE A 254 2.96 19.06 20.00
N ALA A 255 3.03 20.05 20.89
CA ALA A 255 3.26 19.80 22.31
C ALA A 255 2.07 19.04 22.93
N LYS A 256 0.85 19.53 22.70
CA LYS A 256 -0.39 18.85 23.14
C LYS A 256 -0.54 17.47 22.51
N ARG A 257 -0.19 17.32 21.24
CA ARG A 257 -0.24 16.04 20.54
C ARG A 257 0.75 15.03 21.13
N THR A 258 1.96 15.46 21.43
CA THR A 258 3.00 14.59 22.01
C THR A 258 2.58 14.12 23.40
N GLU A 259 2.05 15.03 24.23
CA GLU A 259 1.52 14.71 25.55
C GLU A 259 0.33 13.74 25.46
N TRP A 260 -0.65 14.06 24.60
CA TRP A 260 -1.82 13.22 24.35
C TRP A 260 -1.43 11.82 23.86
N ALA A 261 -0.61 11.73 22.81
CA ALA A 261 -0.17 10.47 22.21
C ALA A 261 0.57 9.57 23.20
N THR A 262 1.36 10.16 24.10
CA THR A 262 2.21 9.40 25.03
C THR A 262 1.44 9.02 26.30
N TRP A 263 0.84 10.01 26.98
CA TRP A 263 0.29 9.83 28.31
C TRP A 263 -1.20 9.50 28.32
N THR A 264 -1.96 10.11 27.41
CA THR A 264 -3.41 9.87 27.33
C THR A 264 -3.73 8.62 26.52
N MET A 265 -2.88 8.28 25.54
CA MET A 265 -3.13 7.21 24.59
C MET A 265 -2.24 5.98 24.82
N LEU A 266 -0.93 6.10 24.56
CA LEU A 266 -0.03 4.94 24.56
C LEU A 266 0.10 4.28 25.93
N LEU A 267 0.34 5.05 26.99
CA LEU A 267 0.58 4.47 28.32
C LEU A 267 -0.60 3.62 28.82
N PRO A 268 -1.87 4.09 28.78
CA PRO A 268 -3.01 3.26 29.14
C PRO A 268 -3.13 1.99 28.31
N LEU A 269 -2.93 2.07 26.99
CA LEU A 269 -2.95 0.90 26.10
C LEU A 269 -1.84 -0.10 26.45
N ALA A 270 -0.61 0.39 26.65
CA ALA A 270 0.55 -0.42 27.02
C ALA A 270 0.35 -1.12 28.37
N ARG A 271 -0.27 -0.44 29.35
CA ARG A 271 -0.65 -1.05 30.63
C ARG A 271 -1.70 -2.14 30.47
N ALA A 272 -2.74 -1.88 29.67
CA ALA A 272 -3.81 -2.86 29.43
C ALA A 272 -3.30 -4.12 28.73
N VAL A 273 -2.59 -3.95 27.62
CA VAL A 273 -1.94 -5.04 26.90
C VAL A 273 -0.87 -5.72 27.77
N GLY A 274 -0.13 -4.93 28.56
CA GLY A 274 0.87 -5.43 29.49
C GLY A 274 0.30 -6.36 30.55
N ALA A 275 -0.87 -6.04 31.11
CA ALA A 275 -1.57 -6.92 32.03
C ALA A 275 -1.91 -8.27 31.38
N CYS A 276 -2.40 -8.27 30.14
CA CYS A 276 -2.69 -9.50 29.38
C CYS A 276 -1.41 -10.34 29.16
N HIS A 277 -0.28 -9.70 28.87
CA HIS A 277 1.00 -10.37 28.68
C HIS A 277 1.57 -11.02 29.95
N LEU A 278 1.13 -10.60 31.14
CA LEU A 278 1.57 -11.17 32.42
C LEU A 278 0.77 -12.41 32.85
N LEU A 279 -0.32 -12.72 32.16
CA LEU A 279 -1.10 -13.93 32.38
C LEU A 279 -0.29 -15.20 32.06
N LYS A 280 -0.74 -16.34 32.58
CA LYS A 280 -0.14 -17.66 32.32
C LYS A 280 -1.21 -18.63 31.81
N PRO A 281 -1.21 -18.99 30.52
CA PRO A 281 -0.32 -18.51 29.45
C PRO A 281 -0.53 -17.01 29.13
N ALA A 282 0.49 -16.37 28.55
CA ALA A 282 0.40 -14.96 28.15
C ALA A 282 -0.64 -14.78 27.04
N VAL A 283 -1.46 -13.74 27.15
CA VAL A 283 -2.45 -13.39 26.13
C VAL A 283 -1.87 -12.30 25.22
N VAL A 284 -1.74 -12.61 23.93
CA VAL A 284 -1.24 -11.69 22.89
C VAL A 284 -2.39 -11.30 21.95
N HIS A 285 -2.53 -10.03 21.62
CA HIS A 285 -3.62 -9.49 20.82
C HIS A 285 -3.43 -9.73 19.30
N ARG A 286 -2.22 -9.46 18.78
CA ARG A 286 -1.76 -9.61 17.38
C ARG A 286 -2.43 -8.75 16.30
N ASP A 287 -3.58 -8.13 16.56
CA ASP A 287 -4.23 -7.18 15.62
C ASP A 287 -4.46 -5.80 16.26
N LEU A 288 -3.48 -5.27 16.99
CA LEU A 288 -3.58 -3.91 17.54
C LEU A 288 -3.45 -2.89 16.39
N LYS A 289 -4.49 -2.08 16.19
CA LYS A 289 -4.57 -1.03 15.17
C LYS A 289 -5.63 0.01 15.55
N PRO A 290 -5.64 1.22 14.95
CA PRO A 290 -6.62 2.26 15.26
C PRO A 290 -8.08 1.81 15.13
N ALA A 291 -8.39 0.88 14.22
CA ALA A 291 -9.74 0.34 14.05
C ALA A 291 -10.22 -0.52 15.24
N ASN A 292 -9.29 -1.12 16.01
CA ASN A 292 -9.58 -1.99 17.15
C ASN A 292 -9.39 -1.27 18.50
N ILE A 293 -9.27 0.06 18.47
CA ILE A 293 -9.22 0.91 19.67
C ILE A 293 -10.42 1.85 19.64
N LEU A 294 -11.38 1.58 20.52
CA LEU A 294 -12.63 2.30 20.63
C LEU A 294 -12.49 3.51 21.56
N ILE A 295 -13.26 4.56 21.28
CA ILE A 295 -13.30 5.78 22.08
C ILE A 295 -14.59 5.76 22.91
N ASP A 296 -14.45 5.73 24.23
CA ASP A 296 -15.53 5.82 25.18
C ASP A 296 -15.57 7.23 25.79
N HIS A 297 -16.67 7.94 25.58
CA HIS A 297 -16.85 9.30 26.09
C HIS A 297 -17.44 9.26 27.50
N VAL A 298 -16.57 9.23 28.52
CA VAL A 298 -16.98 9.14 29.93
C VAL A 298 -16.73 10.48 30.61
N ASN A 299 -17.78 11.09 31.17
CA ASN A 299 -17.70 12.35 31.92
C ASN A 299 -16.97 13.50 31.18
N GLY A 300 -17.14 13.57 29.86
CA GLY A 300 -16.48 14.59 29.02
C GLY A 300 -15.01 14.30 28.70
N GLN A 301 -14.50 13.12 29.07
CA GLN A 301 -13.14 12.66 28.74
C GLN A 301 -13.20 11.45 27.79
N ASN A 302 -12.21 11.37 26.89
CA ASN A 302 -12.06 10.23 25.99
C ASN A 302 -11.24 9.15 26.68
N ARG A 303 -11.86 8.00 26.91
CA ARG A 303 -11.21 6.79 27.40
C ARG A 303 -11.07 5.80 26.25
N LEU A 304 -9.89 5.21 26.10
CA LEU A 304 -9.66 4.20 25.06
C LEU A 304 -10.01 2.81 25.57
N LYS A 305 -10.63 1.99 24.72
CA LYS A 305 -10.85 0.56 24.98
C LYS A 305 -10.39 -0.30 23.82
N ILE A 306 -9.67 -1.38 24.11
CA ILE A 306 -9.20 -2.36 23.12
C ILE A 306 -10.29 -3.42 22.90
N THR A 307 -10.56 -3.75 21.64
CA THR A 307 -11.52 -4.79 21.21
C THR A 307 -10.83 -5.85 20.36
N ASP A 308 -11.51 -6.99 20.14
CA ASP A 308 -11.08 -8.08 19.23
C ASP A 308 -9.81 -8.85 19.68
N PHE A 309 -9.73 -9.18 20.96
CA PHE A 309 -8.63 -9.98 21.52
C PHE A 309 -8.52 -11.39 20.94
N GLY A 310 -7.29 -11.82 20.62
CA GLY A 310 -6.88 -13.22 20.66
C GLY A 310 -7.35 -14.13 19.53
N ILE A 311 -8.07 -13.63 18.52
CA ILE A 311 -8.52 -14.48 17.39
C ILE A 311 -7.59 -14.46 16.18
N SER A 312 -6.71 -13.47 16.06
CA SER A 312 -5.94 -13.21 14.84
C SER A 312 -5.00 -14.35 14.43
N GLU A 313 -4.41 -15.05 15.41
CA GLU A 313 -3.58 -16.24 15.14
C GLU A 313 -4.38 -17.41 14.61
N ILE A 314 -5.54 -17.70 15.21
CA ILE A 314 -6.40 -18.79 14.79
C ILE A 314 -7.00 -18.49 13.42
N ILE A 315 -7.37 -17.23 13.18
CA ILE A 315 -7.79 -16.69 11.89
C ILE A 315 -6.73 -16.95 10.81
N ALA A 316 -5.47 -16.57 11.08
CA ALA A 316 -4.38 -16.73 10.13
C ALA A 316 -4.08 -18.21 9.86
N GLN A 317 -4.08 -19.04 10.90
CA GLN A 317 -3.85 -20.48 10.75
C GLN A 317 -4.98 -21.16 9.97
N HIS A 318 -6.24 -20.82 10.27
CA HIS A 318 -7.40 -21.35 9.57
C HIS A 318 -7.42 -20.93 8.10
N ALA A 319 -7.07 -19.68 7.80
CA ALA A 319 -6.87 -19.19 6.43
C ALA A 319 -5.79 -19.99 5.67
N LEU A 320 -4.65 -20.28 6.32
CA LEU A 320 -3.56 -21.07 5.75
C LEU A 320 -3.97 -22.53 5.51
N ASP A 321 -4.69 -23.14 6.45
CA ASP A 321 -5.19 -24.51 6.34
C ASP A 321 -6.18 -24.63 5.18
N GLN A 322 -7.06 -23.63 5.00
CA GLN A 322 -7.97 -23.57 3.86
C GLN A 322 -7.24 -23.38 2.54
N ALA A 323 -6.30 -22.44 2.46
CA ALA A 323 -5.50 -22.23 1.25
C ALA A 323 -4.79 -23.53 0.80
N ARG A 324 -4.26 -24.30 1.75
CA ARG A 324 -3.65 -25.63 1.50
C ARG A 324 -4.68 -26.64 0.99
N SER A 325 -5.87 -26.67 1.57
CA SER A 325 -6.93 -27.62 1.18
C SER A 325 -7.48 -27.42 -0.23
N PHE A 326 -7.37 -26.20 -0.77
CA PHE A 326 -7.86 -25.84 -2.11
C PHE A 326 -6.76 -25.80 -3.19
N GLU A 327 -5.55 -26.31 -2.92
CA GLU A 327 -4.39 -26.28 -3.85
C GLU A 327 -4.08 -24.87 -4.40
N LEU A 328 -4.38 -23.82 -3.63
CA LEU A 328 -4.16 -22.44 -4.04
C LEU A 328 -2.73 -22.01 -3.73
N ASN A 329 -2.22 -21.07 -4.51
CA ASN A 329 -0.96 -20.41 -4.18
C ASN A 329 -1.13 -19.64 -2.85
N PRO A 330 -0.39 -20.00 -1.78
CA PRO A 330 -0.52 -19.34 -0.47
C PRO A 330 -0.26 -17.83 -0.54
N SER A 331 0.50 -17.34 -1.52
CA SER A 331 0.76 -15.92 -1.73
C SER A 331 -0.47 -15.11 -2.18
N VAL A 332 -1.50 -15.76 -2.73
CA VAL A 332 -2.74 -15.10 -3.19
C VAL A 332 -3.85 -15.25 -2.15
N ALA A 333 -3.95 -16.42 -1.51
CA ALA A 333 -4.97 -16.70 -0.52
C ALA A 333 -4.73 -15.95 0.80
N THR A 334 -3.48 -15.86 1.27
CA THR A 334 -3.14 -15.26 2.57
C THR A 334 -3.47 -13.77 2.64
N PRO A 335 -3.10 -12.92 1.65
CA PRO A 335 -3.49 -11.50 1.66
C PRO A 335 -4.98 -11.28 1.42
N THR A 336 -5.66 -12.16 0.67
CA THR A 336 -7.09 -12.04 0.36
C THR A 336 -7.97 -12.43 1.55
N ILE A 337 -7.53 -13.40 2.35
CA ILE A 337 -8.24 -13.89 3.55
C ILE A 337 -7.89 -13.04 4.79
N LEU A 338 -6.66 -12.53 4.89
CA LEU A 338 -6.23 -11.61 5.96
C LEU A 338 -6.60 -10.13 5.70
N ARG A 339 -7.40 -9.85 4.67
CA ARG A 339 -7.78 -8.50 4.20
C ARG A 339 -8.84 -7.83 5.09
N GLY A 340 -8.62 -7.85 6.40
CA GLY A 340 -9.29 -6.96 7.36
C GLY A 340 -8.46 -5.71 7.58
N SER A 341 -8.79 -4.63 6.86
CA SER A 341 -8.42 -3.22 7.12
C SER A 341 -7.10 -3.00 7.90
N TYR A 342 -6.04 -2.65 7.17
CA TYR A 342 -4.78 -2.07 7.68
C TYR A 342 -3.86 -2.97 8.51
N CYS A 343 -4.09 -4.28 8.58
CA CYS A 343 -3.28 -5.21 9.39
C CYS A 343 -1.77 -5.22 9.05
N GLU A 344 -1.38 -4.96 7.79
CA GLU A 344 0.02 -5.10 7.36
C GLU A 344 0.97 -4.02 7.92
N MET A 345 0.48 -2.80 8.17
CA MET A 345 1.31 -1.70 8.69
C MET A 345 1.69 -1.91 10.15
N TYR A 346 0.82 -2.57 10.93
CA TYR A 346 1.04 -2.81 12.35
C TYR A 346 1.65 -4.19 12.61
N ALA A 347 1.54 -5.11 11.65
CA ALA A 347 2.11 -6.45 11.75
C ALA A 347 3.64 -6.42 11.82
N SER A 348 4.18 -7.07 12.84
CA SER A 348 5.61 -7.22 13.05
C SER A 348 6.24 -8.15 12.00
N THR A 349 7.56 -8.06 11.78
CA THR A 349 8.29 -8.98 10.89
C THR A 349 8.09 -10.45 11.28
N GLN A 350 7.95 -10.74 12.58
CA GLN A 350 7.66 -12.09 13.08
C GLN A 350 6.27 -12.57 12.65
N GLN A 351 5.26 -11.70 12.75
CA GLN A 351 3.90 -12.00 12.29
C GLN A 351 3.84 -12.17 10.78
N LYS A 352 4.52 -11.30 10.02
CA LYS A 352 4.59 -11.39 8.55
C LYS A 352 5.24 -12.69 8.07
N ASN A 353 6.21 -13.20 8.84
CA ASN A 353 6.86 -14.49 8.59
C ASN A 353 6.06 -15.70 9.10
N GLY A 354 4.87 -15.51 9.68
CA GLY A 354 4.03 -16.61 10.17
C GLY A 354 4.59 -17.33 11.40
N LEU A 355 5.44 -16.68 12.18
CA LEU A 355 6.01 -17.27 13.40
C LEU A 355 4.99 -17.28 14.56
N PRO A 356 5.21 -18.10 15.62
CA PRO A 356 4.32 -18.16 16.79
C PRO A 356 4.11 -16.80 17.44
N SER A 357 2.96 -16.61 18.10
CA SER A 357 2.67 -15.36 18.80
C SER A 357 3.68 -15.05 19.91
N SER A 358 4.00 -13.77 20.04
CA SER A 358 4.85 -13.25 21.11
C SER A 358 4.35 -11.89 21.58
N PRO A 359 4.45 -11.56 22.88
CA PRO A 359 4.18 -10.22 23.39
C PRO A 359 4.92 -9.08 22.66
N THR A 360 6.05 -9.40 22.02
CA THR A 360 6.84 -8.47 21.19
C THR A 360 6.15 -8.06 19.89
N ASP A 361 5.10 -8.77 19.46
CA ASP A 361 4.27 -8.40 18.31
C ASP A 361 3.38 -7.20 18.64
N ASP A 362 2.71 -7.25 19.79
CA ASP A 362 1.87 -6.15 20.27
C ASP A 362 2.69 -4.90 20.61
N VAL A 363 3.92 -5.08 21.13
CA VAL A 363 4.87 -3.97 21.34
C VAL A 363 5.20 -3.25 20.03
N HIS A 364 5.40 -4.01 18.94
CA HIS A 364 5.64 -3.42 17.62
C HIS A 364 4.43 -2.60 17.16
N ALA A 365 3.23 -3.18 17.22
CA ALA A 365 2.00 -2.51 16.84
C ALA A 365 1.74 -1.22 17.65
N LEU A 366 1.97 -1.25 18.97
CA LEU A 366 1.91 -0.08 19.84
C LEU A 366 2.93 1.00 19.45
N GLY A 367 4.15 0.60 19.04
CA GLY A 367 5.18 1.51 18.54
C GLY A 367 4.78 2.23 17.24
N VAL A 368 4.24 1.48 16.28
CA VAL A 368 3.71 2.05 15.02
C VAL A 368 2.56 3.02 15.32
N LEU A 369 1.64 2.63 16.20
CA LEU A 369 0.53 3.49 16.62
C LEU A 369 1.04 4.77 17.29
N TRP A 370 2.04 4.67 18.16
CA TRP A 370 2.64 5.84 18.81
C TRP A 370 3.24 6.81 17.80
N PHE A 371 4.05 6.30 16.88
CA PHE A 371 4.62 7.09 15.79
C PHE A 371 3.54 7.85 15.02
N GLN A 372 2.48 7.17 14.59
CA GLN A 372 1.40 7.78 13.82
C GLN A 372 0.65 8.86 14.60
N MET A 373 0.40 8.63 15.90
CA MET A 373 -0.21 9.63 16.77
C MET A 373 0.68 10.86 16.93
N LEU A 374 1.99 10.69 17.02
CA LEU A 374 2.97 11.78 17.08
C LEU A 374 3.00 12.58 15.76
N MET A 375 2.98 11.89 14.62
CA MET A 375 2.95 12.52 13.30
C MET A 375 1.58 13.13 12.95
N GLY A 376 0.54 12.75 13.68
CA GLY A 376 -0.83 13.23 13.45
C GLY A 376 -1.47 12.62 12.21
N ASP A 377 -1.12 11.38 11.87
CA ASP A 377 -1.65 10.67 10.72
C ASP A 377 -1.60 9.15 10.91
N TYR A 378 -2.77 8.52 11.10
CA TYR A 378 -2.92 7.06 11.22
C TYR A 378 -2.73 6.30 9.89
N PHE A 379 -2.65 7.00 8.76
CA PHE A 379 -2.42 6.43 7.44
C PHE A 379 -0.95 6.51 7.02
N LEU A 380 -0.10 7.12 7.83
CA LEU A 380 1.34 7.24 7.56
C LEU A 380 2.03 5.90 7.86
N PRO A 381 2.67 5.26 6.86
CA PRO A 381 3.50 4.09 7.13
C PRO A 381 4.77 4.49 7.88
N LEU A 382 5.31 3.57 8.68
CA LEU A 382 6.59 3.77 9.33
C LEU A 382 7.71 3.72 8.27
N GLY A 383 8.28 4.88 7.93
CA GLY A 383 9.38 5.02 6.97
C GLY A 383 10.75 4.67 7.58
N ARG A 384 11.82 4.67 6.77
CA ARG A 384 13.19 4.46 7.28
C ARG A 384 13.73 5.65 8.07
N ASP A 385 13.25 6.85 7.75
CA ASP A 385 13.72 8.12 8.30
C ASP A 385 12.86 8.59 9.49
N TYR A 386 12.04 7.70 10.06
CA TYR A 386 11.13 8.03 11.18
C TYR A 386 11.84 8.67 12.37
N ARG A 387 13.13 8.35 12.61
CA ARG A 387 13.93 8.97 13.68
C ARG A 387 14.11 10.47 13.46
N ASP A 388 14.40 10.86 12.22
CA ASP A 388 14.62 12.25 11.84
C ASP A 388 13.29 13.01 11.82
N GLU A 389 12.20 12.36 11.38
CA GLU A 389 10.85 12.93 11.44
C GLU A 389 10.42 13.23 12.89
N LEU A 390 10.64 12.29 13.81
CA LEU A 390 10.36 12.45 15.23
C LEU A 390 11.24 13.53 15.89
N ALA A 391 12.52 13.59 15.51
CA ALA A 391 13.41 14.66 15.96
C ALA A 391 12.97 16.03 15.41
N GLY A 392 12.49 16.09 14.17
CA GLY A 392 12.00 17.30 13.51
C GLY A 392 10.76 17.91 14.19
N ILE A 393 9.90 17.08 14.80
CA ILE A 393 8.78 17.56 15.63
C ILE A 393 9.21 17.85 17.10
N GLY A 394 10.50 17.74 17.42
CA GLY A 394 11.04 18.07 18.74
C GLY A 394 10.86 16.98 19.80
N LEU A 395 10.62 15.72 19.42
CA LEU A 395 10.51 14.62 20.38
C LEU A 395 11.84 14.41 21.14
N ALA A 396 11.76 14.18 22.45
CA ALA A 396 12.95 13.92 23.26
C ALA A 396 13.69 12.66 22.81
N LYS A 397 15.03 12.69 22.84
CA LYS A 397 15.89 11.58 22.42
C LYS A 397 15.54 10.27 23.12
N ASP A 398 15.25 10.32 24.42
CA ASP A 398 14.88 9.12 25.19
C ASP A 398 13.56 8.50 24.71
N ALA A 399 12.58 9.32 24.32
CA ALA A 399 11.33 8.84 23.74
C ALA A 399 11.54 8.22 22.35
N ILE A 400 12.41 8.81 21.52
CA ILE A 400 12.82 8.23 20.23
C ILE A 400 13.46 6.85 20.44
N VAL A 401 14.35 6.70 21.43
CA VAL A 401 14.98 5.41 21.75
C VAL A 401 13.96 4.38 22.22
N ILE A 402 12.97 4.78 23.03
CA ILE A 402 11.89 3.86 23.45
C ILE A 402 11.09 3.39 22.24
N LEU A 403 10.71 4.31 21.34
CA LEU A 403 9.94 3.99 20.13
C LEU A 403 10.74 3.10 19.18
N GLU A 404 12.02 3.41 18.96
CA GLU A 404 12.94 2.61 18.15
C GLU A 404 12.99 1.15 18.61
N ARG A 405 13.07 0.92 19.93
CA ARG A 405 13.00 -0.44 20.46
C ARG A 405 11.62 -1.07 20.29
N CYS A 406 10.53 -0.31 20.22
CA CYS A 406 9.23 -0.91 19.91
C CYS A 406 9.20 -1.50 18.49
N VAL A 407 9.74 -0.76 17.52
CA VAL A 407 9.62 -1.07 16.08
C VAL A 407 10.83 -1.80 15.48
N ALA A 408 11.72 -2.34 16.32
CA ALA A 408 12.90 -3.06 15.84
C ALA A 408 12.53 -4.30 15.00
N ASP A 409 13.27 -4.57 13.92
CA ASP A 409 13.01 -5.71 13.05
C ASP A 409 13.10 -7.06 13.78
N LYS A 410 14.12 -7.20 14.64
CA LYS A 410 14.35 -8.40 15.45
C LYS A 410 13.53 -8.36 16.74
N ALA A 411 12.80 -9.44 17.03
CA ALA A 411 11.97 -9.55 18.23
C ALA A 411 12.77 -9.37 19.53
N ASP A 412 13.96 -9.97 19.63
CA ASP A 412 14.82 -9.88 20.82
C ASP A 412 15.38 -8.47 21.06
N SER A 413 15.39 -7.62 20.03
CA SER A 413 15.76 -6.20 20.16
C SER A 413 14.63 -5.35 20.73
N ARG A 414 13.38 -5.86 20.72
CA ARG A 414 12.20 -5.14 21.22
C ARG A 414 12.09 -5.21 22.73
N TRP A 415 11.21 -4.36 23.28
CA TRP A 415 10.77 -4.54 24.66
C TRP A 415 10.10 -5.92 24.78
N PRO A 416 10.43 -6.71 25.82
CA PRO A 416 10.01 -8.11 25.91
C PRO A 416 8.49 -8.26 26.03
N ASN A 417 7.79 -7.24 26.53
CA ASN A 417 6.33 -7.15 26.56
C ASN A 417 5.88 -5.70 26.78
N ALA A 418 4.58 -5.47 26.62
CA ALA A 418 3.98 -4.14 26.81
C ALA A 418 4.03 -3.63 28.27
N HIS A 419 4.15 -4.53 29.27
CA HIS A 419 4.33 -4.11 30.66
C HIS A 419 5.70 -3.41 30.86
N VAL A 420 6.77 -3.96 30.29
CA VAL A 420 8.09 -3.32 30.30
C VAL A 420 8.08 -2.02 29.51
N LEU A 421 7.38 -1.96 28.37
CA LEU A 421 7.19 -0.72 27.62
C LEU A 421 6.54 0.37 28.48
N ALA A 422 5.45 0.06 29.18
CA ALA A 422 4.78 1.00 30.07
C ALA A 422 5.73 1.56 31.14
N GLN A 423 6.55 0.70 31.77
CA GLN A 423 7.56 1.12 32.74
C GLN A 423 8.63 2.06 32.15
N GLN A 424 8.97 1.95 30.86
CA GLN A 424 9.91 2.88 30.23
C GLN A 424 9.25 4.22 29.92
N ILE A 425 7.99 4.21 29.48
CA ILE A 425 7.24 5.44 29.23
C ILE A 425 7.09 6.23 30.53
N GLU A 426 6.81 5.57 31.66
CA GLU A 426 6.70 6.19 32.98
C GLU A 426 7.98 6.87 33.46
N LYS A 427 9.15 6.52 32.92
CA LYS A 427 10.43 7.17 33.22
C LYS A 427 10.64 8.45 32.42
N LEU A 428 9.86 8.69 31.36
CA LEU A 428 9.94 9.94 30.61
C LEU A 428 9.48 11.09 31.51
N PRO A 429 10.16 12.24 31.49
CA PRO A 429 9.72 13.40 32.26
C PRO A 429 8.33 13.83 31.76
N ASN A 430 7.42 14.12 32.70
CA ASN A 430 6.07 14.67 32.42
C ASN A 430 6.10 16.07 31.74
N CYS A 431 7.27 16.57 31.37
CA CYS A 431 7.49 17.92 30.86
C CYS A 431 8.08 17.85 29.44
N LEU A 432 7.28 17.51 28.44
CA LEU A 432 7.65 17.71 27.03
C LEU A 432 7.57 19.18 26.59
N SER A 433 7.31 20.10 27.53
CA SER A 433 7.41 21.55 27.33
C SER A 433 8.75 22.07 27.84
N SER A 434 9.68 22.41 26.94
CA SER A 434 10.43 23.69 26.92
C SER A 434 11.78 23.58 26.21
N ARG A 435 12.01 24.44 25.21
CA ARG A 435 13.21 25.29 25.10
C ARG A 435 12.92 26.57 24.29
N PRO A 436 13.69 27.65 24.51
CA PRO A 436 13.22 29.03 24.38
C PRO A 436 13.52 29.67 23.02
N VAL A 437 12.71 30.67 22.68
CA VAL A 437 12.91 31.62 21.57
C VAL A 437 14.23 32.37 21.75
N GLY A 438 15.12 32.27 20.76
CA GLY A 438 16.40 32.98 20.70
C GLY A 438 16.48 33.88 19.46
N THR A 439 16.74 35.15 19.70
CA THR A 439 16.64 36.34 18.84
C THR A 439 17.77 36.55 17.80
N ASN A 440 17.46 37.43 16.82
CA ASN A 440 18.30 38.34 16.02
C ASN A 440 18.82 37.87 14.63
N ALA A 441 18.25 38.49 13.60
CA ALA A 441 18.77 38.56 12.24
C ALA A 441 19.26 40.01 11.95
N GLU A 442 20.53 40.16 11.58
CA GLU A 442 21.07 41.35 10.92
C GLU A 442 21.37 41.04 9.44
N ASN A 443 21.06 42.02 8.59
CA ASN A 443 21.28 42.07 7.14
C ASN A 443 22.77 41.94 6.75
N PRO A 444 23.11 41.47 5.53
CA PRO A 444 23.53 42.46 4.52
C PRO A 444 23.20 42.17 3.04
N THR A 445 22.75 43.23 2.36
CA THR A 445 23.29 43.83 1.12
C THR A 445 23.33 43.08 -0.22
N ARG A 446 22.67 43.70 -1.21
CA ARG A 446 22.70 43.49 -2.67
C ARG A 446 24.12 43.57 -3.29
N VAL A 447 24.39 42.69 -4.25
CA VAL A 447 25.34 42.91 -5.36
C VAL A 447 24.64 42.53 -6.68
N VAL A 448 24.74 43.44 -7.67
CA VAL A 448 24.16 43.37 -9.02
C VAL A 448 25.23 42.92 -10.01
N LEU A 449 24.91 42.07 -11.00
CA LEU A 449 25.65 41.94 -12.28
C LEU A 449 24.74 41.44 -13.43
N PRO A 450 25.13 41.61 -14.72
CA PRO A 450 24.30 42.15 -15.81
C PRO A 450 23.75 41.13 -16.83
N THR A 451 22.85 41.61 -17.68
CA THR A 451 22.21 40.98 -18.85
C THR A 451 23.16 40.81 -20.04
N VAL A 452 23.18 39.62 -20.68
CA VAL A 452 23.33 39.48 -22.14
C VAL A 452 22.56 38.25 -22.66
N ASN A 453 21.71 38.52 -23.66
CA ASN A 453 20.94 37.61 -24.51
C ASN A 453 21.78 36.61 -25.32
N ARG A 454 21.28 35.37 -25.46
CA ARG A 454 21.30 34.64 -26.74
C ARG A 454 19.99 33.86 -26.95
N SER A 455 19.25 34.30 -27.95
CA SER A 455 18.14 33.63 -28.63
C SER A 455 18.62 32.39 -29.42
N PHE A 456 17.89 31.36 -29.81
CA PHE A 456 16.48 30.95 -29.91
C PHE A 456 16.50 29.40 -29.93
N HIS A 457 15.45 28.69 -29.53
CA HIS A 457 14.81 27.55 -30.23
C HIS A 457 13.54 27.15 -29.46
N ALA A 458 12.46 26.84 -30.20
CA ALA A 458 11.11 26.61 -29.66
C ALA A 458 11.07 25.49 -28.58
N PRO A 459 10.22 25.61 -27.54
CA PRO A 459 10.16 24.60 -26.50
C PRO A 459 9.53 23.31 -27.04
N PRO A 460 10.15 22.13 -26.90
CA PRO A 460 9.44 20.88 -27.08
C PRO A 460 8.47 20.71 -25.91
N LYS A 461 7.21 20.41 -26.25
CA LYS A 461 6.09 20.17 -25.33
C LYS A 461 6.49 19.15 -24.24
N GLY A 462 6.58 19.63 -23.00
CA GLY A 462 7.12 18.92 -21.84
C GLY A 462 6.12 18.01 -21.10
N PRO A 463 6.58 17.31 -20.04
CA PRO A 463 5.80 16.33 -19.29
C PRO A 463 4.90 17.01 -18.25
N ILE A 464 3.82 16.32 -17.90
CA ILE A 464 2.77 16.78 -16.97
C ILE A 464 3.06 16.21 -15.58
N GLY A 465 3.42 17.08 -14.64
CA GLY A 465 3.22 16.84 -13.20
C GLY A 465 1.79 17.21 -12.80
N ARG A 466 1.24 16.58 -11.75
CA ARG A 466 -0.09 16.97 -11.23
C ARG A 466 0.04 18.31 -10.54
N ILE A 467 -0.72 19.30 -10.99
CA ILE A 467 -0.79 20.62 -10.40
C ILE A 467 -2.13 20.75 -9.64
N THR A 468 -2.09 21.06 -8.35
CA THR A 468 -3.30 21.45 -7.59
C THR A 468 -3.21 22.93 -7.22
N ILE A 469 -4.28 23.69 -7.53
CA ILE A 469 -4.37 25.14 -7.29
C ILE A 469 -5.30 25.41 -6.11
N SER A 470 -4.86 26.19 -5.14
CA SER A 470 -5.74 26.81 -4.13
C SER A 470 -5.65 28.33 -4.20
N GLU A 471 -6.80 29.03 -4.24
CA GLU A 471 -6.86 30.49 -4.36
C GLU A 471 -6.97 31.17 -3.00
N GLN A 472 -6.05 32.11 -2.72
CA GLN A 472 -6.19 33.13 -1.68
C GLN A 472 -5.86 34.49 -2.29
N SER A 473 -6.50 35.56 -1.80
CA SER A 473 -6.49 36.88 -2.43
C SER A 473 -5.08 37.36 -2.82
N HIS A 474 -4.84 37.47 -4.14
CA HIS A 474 -3.63 37.98 -4.84
C HIS A 474 -2.48 36.98 -5.13
N ARG A 475 -2.53 35.70 -4.68
CA ARG A 475 -1.52 34.67 -5.02
C ARG A 475 -2.14 33.26 -5.15
N ARG A 476 -1.63 32.43 -6.06
CA ARG A 476 -2.06 31.03 -6.25
C ARG A 476 -1.02 30.07 -5.69
N THR A 477 -1.44 29.10 -4.87
CA THR A 477 -0.58 28.01 -4.39
C THR A 477 -0.57 26.86 -5.40
N TRP A 478 0.61 26.33 -5.71
CA TRP A 478 0.84 25.25 -6.67
C TRP A 478 1.46 24.05 -5.94
N ASP A 479 0.79 22.90 -6.02
CA ASP A 479 1.32 21.60 -5.58
C ASP A 479 1.67 20.75 -6.80
N VAL A 480 2.96 20.42 -7.00
CA VAL A 480 3.44 19.63 -8.14
C VAL A 480 3.89 18.23 -7.68
N GLU A 481 3.15 17.18 -8.07
CA GLU A 481 3.58 15.78 -7.82
C GLU A 481 4.52 15.29 -8.93
N ALA A 482 5.79 15.05 -8.57
CA ALA A 482 6.87 14.41 -9.35
C ALA A 482 7.32 15.13 -10.65
N VAL A 483 8.63 15.30 -10.79
CA VAL A 483 9.27 15.58 -12.09
C VAL A 483 9.41 14.25 -12.84
N ILE A 484 8.39 13.86 -13.61
CA ILE A 484 8.44 12.66 -14.46
C ILE A 484 9.08 13.02 -15.79
N GLY A 485 10.17 12.32 -16.12
CA GLY A 485 10.88 12.45 -17.38
C GLY A 485 12.23 11.77 -17.43
N ALA A 486 12.29 10.51 -17.01
CA ALA A 486 13.51 9.71 -17.10
C ALA A 486 13.64 9.09 -18.50
N SER A 487 14.86 8.84 -18.96
CA SER A 487 15.08 7.83 -20.00
C SER A 487 15.02 6.45 -19.37
N VAL A 488 14.20 5.55 -19.91
CA VAL A 488 14.00 4.20 -19.34
C VAL A 488 14.48 3.14 -20.32
N GLY A 489 15.20 2.15 -19.80
CA GLY A 489 15.71 1.00 -20.54
C GLY A 489 15.30 -0.33 -19.91
N LEU A 490 14.96 -1.30 -20.74
CA LEU A 490 14.71 -2.69 -20.36
C LEU A 490 15.65 -3.62 -21.14
N VAL A 491 16.48 -4.34 -20.40
CA VAL A 491 17.45 -5.31 -20.91
C VAL A 491 16.97 -6.70 -20.54
N MET A 492 16.80 -7.58 -21.53
CA MET A 492 16.50 -8.99 -21.29
C MET A 492 17.66 -9.88 -21.71
N ASP A 493 18.10 -10.76 -20.82
CA ASP A 493 19.12 -11.75 -21.14
C ASP A 493 18.60 -12.76 -22.18
N ALA A 494 19.39 -12.97 -23.24
CA ALA A 494 19.16 -13.95 -24.29
C ALA A 494 20.33 -14.97 -24.37
N SER A 495 20.91 -15.32 -23.22
CA SER A 495 21.87 -16.42 -23.05
C SER A 495 21.20 -17.80 -23.11
N HIS A 496 22.00 -18.85 -23.32
CA HIS A 496 21.55 -20.24 -23.31
C HIS A 496 20.80 -20.63 -22.03
N ALA A 497 21.16 -20.03 -20.89
CA ALA A 497 20.53 -20.31 -19.61
C ALA A 497 19.04 -19.88 -19.60
N MET A 498 18.68 -18.88 -20.41
CA MET A 498 17.33 -18.32 -20.49
C MET A 498 16.41 -19.05 -21.47
N LYS A 499 16.90 -19.98 -22.31
CA LYS A 499 16.13 -20.63 -23.41
C LYS A 499 14.75 -21.14 -22.98
N HIS A 500 14.69 -21.78 -21.82
CA HIS A 500 13.47 -22.38 -21.29
C HIS A 500 12.39 -21.35 -20.92
N LEU A 501 12.79 -20.11 -20.58
CA LEU A 501 11.86 -19.01 -20.24
C LEU A 501 11.26 -18.33 -21.48
N TYR A 502 11.89 -18.45 -22.64
CA TYR A 502 11.38 -17.91 -23.91
C TYR A 502 10.42 -18.87 -24.64
N GLY A 503 10.00 -19.96 -24.00
CA GLY A 503 9.05 -20.91 -24.58
C GLY A 503 9.62 -21.77 -25.71
N ILE A 504 10.95 -21.92 -25.80
CA ILE A 504 11.61 -22.73 -26.83
C ILE A 504 11.84 -24.15 -26.30
N GLY A 505 10.98 -25.08 -26.72
CA GLY A 505 11.05 -26.52 -26.42
C GLY A 505 9.67 -27.20 -26.52
N SER A 506 9.66 -28.53 -26.63
CA SER A 506 8.44 -29.34 -26.50
C SER A 506 8.31 -29.85 -25.06
N GLY A 507 7.18 -29.54 -24.40
CA GLY A 507 6.82 -30.17 -23.13
C GLY A 507 6.49 -31.66 -23.31
N PHE A 508 6.31 -32.39 -22.20
CA PHE A 508 5.81 -33.77 -22.22
C PHE A 508 4.50 -33.81 -23.04
N GLY A 509 4.48 -34.61 -24.13
CA GLY A 509 3.33 -34.71 -25.03
C GLY A 509 3.29 -33.69 -26.20
N GLY A 510 4.37 -32.98 -26.50
CA GLY A 510 4.49 -32.16 -27.72
C GLY A 510 3.82 -30.79 -27.69
N ARG A 511 3.30 -30.35 -26.52
CA ARG A 511 2.75 -29.00 -26.34
C ARG A 511 3.88 -27.95 -26.22
N ALA A 512 3.68 -26.79 -26.87
CA ALA A 512 4.61 -25.66 -26.78
C ALA A 512 4.65 -25.08 -25.35
N LEU A 513 5.84 -24.77 -24.85
CA LEU A 513 6.02 -24.15 -23.54
C LEU A 513 5.58 -22.66 -23.58
N PRO A 514 4.89 -22.17 -22.53
CA PRO A 514 4.52 -20.76 -22.47
C PRO A 514 5.76 -19.86 -22.38
N ASN A 515 5.79 -18.77 -23.16
CA ASN A 515 6.86 -17.79 -23.10
C ASN A 515 6.72 -16.92 -21.84
N GLN A 516 7.48 -17.27 -20.80
CA GLN A 516 7.49 -16.55 -19.53
C GLN A 516 8.11 -15.16 -19.68
N MET A 517 9.12 -15.00 -20.53
CA MET A 517 9.75 -13.69 -20.77
C MET A 517 8.78 -12.69 -21.41
N LYS A 518 7.90 -13.13 -22.31
CA LYS A 518 6.82 -12.29 -22.86
C LYS A 518 5.85 -11.86 -21.76
N ARG A 519 5.48 -12.78 -20.87
CA ARG A 519 4.58 -12.46 -19.73
C ARG A 519 5.22 -11.45 -18.79
N ILE A 520 6.50 -11.59 -18.49
CA ILE A 520 7.26 -10.64 -17.65
C ILE A 520 7.35 -9.27 -18.34
N ALA A 521 7.66 -9.23 -19.64
CA ALA A 521 7.67 -8.00 -20.43
C ALA A 521 6.31 -7.29 -20.36
N ASP A 522 5.22 -8.02 -20.65
CA ASP A 522 3.86 -7.45 -20.66
C ASP A 522 3.43 -6.88 -19.31
N ARG A 523 3.95 -7.43 -18.20
CA ARG A 523 3.71 -6.93 -16.84
C ARG A 523 4.52 -5.67 -16.51
N LEU A 524 5.80 -5.63 -16.87
CA LEU A 524 6.69 -4.51 -16.50
C LEU A 524 6.47 -3.26 -17.37
N MET A 525 6.08 -3.45 -18.63
CA MET A 525 6.03 -2.39 -19.63
C MET A 525 5.07 -1.23 -19.31
N PRO A 526 3.80 -1.44 -18.91
CA PRO A 526 2.90 -0.33 -18.55
C PRO A 526 3.50 0.58 -17.48
N PHE A 527 4.22 -0.01 -16.53
CA PHE A 527 4.84 0.70 -15.44
C PHE A 527 6.08 1.49 -15.89
N LEU A 528 7.01 0.83 -16.60
CA LEU A 528 8.22 1.47 -17.10
C LEU A 528 7.92 2.60 -18.10
N SER A 529 6.82 2.50 -18.86
CA SER A 529 6.41 3.53 -19.82
C SER A 529 5.91 4.78 -19.10
N ALA A 530 5.31 4.64 -17.92
CA ALA A 530 4.86 5.76 -17.11
C ALA A 530 6.01 6.61 -16.52
N LEU A 531 7.24 6.08 -16.49
CA LEU A 531 8.44 6.79 -16.05
C LEU A 531 9.14 7.57 -17.18
N SER A 532 8.76 7.32 -18.44
CA SER A 532 9.45 7.82 -19.63
C SER A 532 8.80 9.06 -20.24
N LEU A 533 9.61 10.06 -20.59
CA LEU A 533 9.19 11.29 -21.27
C LEU A 533 8.66 11.05 -22.71
N GLN A 534 9.07 9.96 -23.35
CA GLN A 534 8.83 9.70 -24.77
C GLN A 534 7.69 8.69 -25.03
N ASN A 535 6.89 8.31 -24.01
CA ASN A 535 5.88 7.24 -24.09
C ASN A 535 6.43 5.89 -24.63
N GLY A 536 7.74 5.67 -24.49
CA GLY A 536 8.43 4.47 -24.95
C GLY A 536 9.64 4.14 -24.08
N ILE A 537 10.08 2.88 -24.13
CA ILE A 537 11.22 2.36 -23.38
C ILE A 537 12.25 1.84 -24.38
N HIS A 538 13.53 2.00 -24.08
CA HIS A 538 14.58 1.39 -24.87
C HIS A 538 14.67 -0.09 -24.56
N PHE A 539 14.29 -0.92 -25.52
CA PHE A 539 14.24 -2.37 -25.33
C PHE A 539 15.40 -3.05 -26.09
N LEU A 540 16.11 -3.94 -25.40
CA LEU A 540 17.24 -4.67 -25.98
C LEU A 540 17.39 -6.06 -25.36
N HIS A 541 17.89 -7.00 -26.15
CA HIS A 541 18.39 -8.28 -25.66
C HIS A 541 19.90 -8.22 -25.44
N SER A 542 20.35 -8.66 -24.28
CA SER A 542 21.77 -8.88 -24.01
C SER A 542 22.17 -10.32 -24.35
N SER A 543 23.47 -10.56 -24.44
CA SER A 543 24.03 -11.92 -24.52
C SER A 543 23.58 -12.71 -25.75
N THR A 544 23.55 -12.07 -26.92
CA THR A 544 23.28 -12.75 -28.20
C THR A 544 24.57 -13.11 -28.95
N GLY A 545 24.46 -13.89 -30.03
CA GLY A 545 25.62 -14.28 -30.85
C GLY A 545 26.42 -15.46 -30.27
N PRO A 546 27.33 -16.08 -31.04
CA PRO A 546 27.99 -17.34 -30.67
C PRO A 546 28.72 -17.32 -29.32
N ASN A 547 29.22 -16.16 -28.89
CA ASN A 547 29.97 -15.99 -27.63
C ASN A 547 29.21 -15.16 -26.57
N GLY A 548 27.96 -14.77 -26.83
CA GLY A 548 27.18 -13.89 -25.94
C GLY A 548 27.71 -12.45 -25.87
N ASN A 549 28.57 -12.02 -26.79
CA ASN A 549 29.14 -10.66 -26.78
C ASN A 549 28.30 -9.67 -27.59
N GLU A 550 27.25 -10.09 -28.27
CA GLU A 550 26.41 -9.21 -29.07
C GLU A 550 25.17 -8.77 -28.31
N THR A 551 24.55 -7.69 -28.80
CA THR A 551 23.29 -7.15 -28.31
C THR A 551 22.33 -7.00 -29.48
N GLN A 552 21.07 -7.35 -29.28
CA GLN A 552 20.01 -7.10 -30.26
C GLN A 552 19.14 -5.95 -29.76
N THR A 553 19.21 -4.80 -30.44
CA THR A 553 18.47 -3.58 -30.07
C THR A 553 17.15 -3.51 -30.83
N PHE A 554 16.05 -3.30 -30.12
CA PHE A 554 14.72 -3.10 -30.71
C PHE A 554 14.34 -1.62 -30.82
N GLY A 555 15.16 -0.73 -30.21
CA GLY A 555 14.95 0.71 -30.22
C GLY A 555 13.97 1.16 -29.15
N LEU A 556 13.37 2.34 -29.36
CA LEU A 556 12.33 2.88 -28.49
C LEU A 556 11.00 2.19 -28.83
N VAL A 557 10.45 1.44 -27.89
CA VAL A 557 9.19 0.70 -28.06
C VAL A 557 8.13 1.19 -27.10
N ASN A 558 6.92 1.38 -27.60
CA ASN A 558 5.76 1.73 -26.79
C ASN A 558 4.96 0.48 -26.36
N LEU A 559 3.92 0.68 -25.54
CA LEU A 559 3.14 -0.41 -24.98
C LEU A 559 2.45 -1.29 -26.05
N GLU A 560 1.94 -0.68 -27.12
CA GLU A 560 1.26 -1.39 -28.20
C GLU A 560 2.24 -2.23 -29.04
N GLN A 561 3.40 -1.66 -29.34
CA GLN A 561 4.46 -2.33 -30.09
C GLN A 561 4.98 -3.57 -29.36
N VAL A 562 5.13 -3.51 -28.03
CA VAL A 562 5.54 -4.69 -27.24
C VAL A 562 4.44 -5.75 -27.14
N ARG A 563 3.17 -5.35 -27.04
CA ARG A 563 2.04 -6.30 -27.07
C ARG A 563 2.03 -7.12 -28.35
N GLN A 564 2.30 -6.47 -29.48
CA GLN A 564 2.35 -7.09 -30.82
C GLN A 564 3.70 -7.79 -31.10
N MET A 565 4.74 -7.53 -30.30
CA MET A 565 6.06 -8.10 -30.48
C MET A 565 6.05 -9.60 -30.20
N LYS A 566 6.46 -10.39 -31.19
CA LYS A 566 6.76 -11.81 -31.00
C LYS A 566 8.13 -11.97 -30.34
N LEU A 567 8.18 -11.84 -29.02
CA LEU A 567 9.35 -12.24 -28.24
C LEU A 567 9.54 -13.75 -28.41
N GLY A 568 10.68 -14.16 -28.97
CA GLY A 568 10.98 -15.54 -29.34
C GLY A 568 12.48 -15.74 -29.43
N ARG A 569 12.95 -16.62 -30.32
CA ARG A 569 14.39 -16.84 -30.51
C ARG A 569 15.09 -15.51 -30.87
N PRO A 570 16.18 -15.12 -30.19
CA PRO A 570 16.96 -13.94 -30.58
C PRO A 570 17.48 -14.09 -32.01
N GLN A 571 17.45 -13.00 -32.79
CA GLN A 571 17.79 -13.02 -34.22
C GLN A 571 19.26 -13.44 -34.44
N ASN A 572 20.16 -12.96 -33.58
CA ASN A 572 21.58 -13.28 -33.63
C ASN A 572 21.91 -14.62 -32.93
N GLY A 573 20.91 -15.40 -32.53
CA GLY A 573 21.11 -16.64 -31.78
C GLY A 573 21.45 -16.42 -30.31
N TRP A 574 21.46 -17.53 -29.58
CA TRP A 574 21.64 -17.57 -28.12
C TRP A 574 23.10 -17.46 -27.73
N GLY A 575 23.45 -16.58 -26.79
CA GLY A 575 24.80 -16.48 -26.25
C GLY A 575 25.19 -17.66 -25.38
N GLY A 576 26.45 -18.10 -25.45
CA GLY A 576 26.96 -19.17 -24.60
C GLY A 576 26.95 -18.85 -23.10
N HIS A 577 27.06 -17.57 -22.74
CA HIS A 577 27.19 -17.09 -21.37
C HIS A 577 26.42 -15.77 -21.15
N VAL A 578 26.01 -15.51 -19.90
CA VAL A 578 25.40 -14.23 -19.50
C VAL A 578 26.46 -13.14 -19.50
N ARG A 579 26.27 -12.13 -20.35
CA ARG A 579 27.16 -10.97 -20.48
C ARG A 579 26.37 -9.69 -20.63
N LEU A 580 26.60 -8.72 -19.73
CA LEU A 580 25.78 -7.50 -19.61
C LEU A 580 26.53 -6.22 -20.00
N THR A 581 27.87 -6.23 -20.03
CA THR A 581 28.68 -5.02 -20.25
C THR A 581 28.30 -4.29 -21.54
N ASN A 582 28.15 -5.01 -22.65
CA ASN A 582 27.82 -4.41 -23.94
C ASN A 582 26.38 -3.86 -23.97
N ALA A 583 25.43 -4.55 -23.34
CA ALA A 583 24.05 -4.11 -23.25
C ALA A 583 23.92 -2.77 -22.51
N ILE A 584 24.64 -2.61 -21.41
CA ILE A 584 24.62 -1.38 -20.61
C ILE A 584 25.38 -0.26 -21.33
N ARG A 585 26.47 -0.59 -22.01
CA ARG A 585 27.20 0.35 -22.86
C ARG A 585 26.31 0.91 -23.95
N GLU A 586 25.52 0.08 -24.63
CA GLU A 586 24.55 0.53 -25.64
C GLU A 586 23.40 1.36 -25.05
N LEU A 587 22.89 0.95 -23.89
CA LEU A 587 21.84 1.67 -23.19
C LEU A 587 22.29 3.07 -22.76
N THR A 588 23.52 3.18 -22.25
CA THR A 588 24.07 4.44 -21.73
C THR A 588 24.67 5.34 -22.82
N LYS A 589 25.17 4.80 -23.93
CA LYS A 589 25.82 5.61 -25.01
C LYS A 589 24.86 6.44 -25.84
N ALA A 590 23.75 5.87 -26.32
CA ALA A 590 22.88 6.54 -27.29
C ALA A 590 21.53 6.97 -26.69
N HIS A 591 21.02 6.23 -25.70
CA HIS A 591 19.61 6.27 -25.34
C HIS A 591 19.31 7.06 -24.06
N PHE A 592 20.29 7.17 -23.16
CA PHE A 592 20.16 7.96 -21.93
C PHE A 592 20.60 9.42 -22.08
N ARG A 593 21.12 9.82 -23.25
CA ARG A 593 21.54 11.20 -23.49
C ARG A 593 20.33 12.13 -23.66
N GLY A 594 20.34 13.27 -22.96
CA GLY A 594 19.31 14.32 -23.09
C GLY A 594 18.27 14.36 -21.97
N SER A 595 18.22 13.36 -21.08
CA SER A 595 17.34 13.35 -19.91
C SER A 595 18.08 13.77 -18.64
N PRO A 596 17.41 14.31 -17.61
CA PRO A 596 18.04 14.62 -16.33
C PRO A 596 18.35 13.36 -15.50
N LEU A 597 17.58 12.30 -15.74
CA LEU A 597 17.59 11.03 -15.02
C LEU A 597 17.47 9.87 -16.01
N ALA A 598 18.09 8.74 -15.71
CA ALA A 598 17.92 7.52 -16.47
C ALA A 598 17.84 6.26 -15.58
N VAL A 599 17.02 5.31 -16.01
CA VAL A 599 16.75 4.06 -15.29
C VAL A 599 16.93 2.88 -16.23
N GLY A 600 17.74 1.90 -15.83
CA GLY A 600 17.88 0.63 -16.55
C GLY A 600 17.37 -0.53 -15.69
N VAL A 601 16.51 -1.38 -16.24
CA VAL A 601 16.08 -2.65 -15.62
C VAL A 601 16.65 -3.81 -16.41
N LEU A 602 17.33 -4.73 -15.73
CA LEU A 602 18.01 -5.87 -16.33
C LEU A 602 17.43 -7.17 -15.78
N LEU A 603 16.91 -8.01 -16.68
CA LEU A 603 16.43 -9.36 -16.37
C LEU A 603 17.49 -10.38 -16.76
N THR A 604 17.96 -11.17 -15.80
CA THR A 604 19.01 -12.18 -16.03
C THR A 604 18.69 -13.50 -15.33
N TYR A 605 19.40 -14.57 -15.69
CA TYR A 605 19.28 -15.88 -15.04
C TYR A 605 20.65 -16.55 -14.94
N GLY A 606 21.17 -16.68 -13.72
CA GLY A 606 22.46 -17.28 -13.44
C GLY A 606 23.62 -16.29 -13.35
N GLY A 607 24.86 -16.81 -13.35
CA GLY A 607 26.05 -16.01 -13.08
C GLY A 607 26.47 -15.14 -14.26
N ILE A 608 26.61 -13.84 -14.02
CA ILE A 608 27.18 -12.88 -14.97
C ILE A 608 28.64 -13.27 -15.21
N SER A 609 29.03 -13.45 -16.47
CA SER A 609 30.35 -13.96 -16.85
C SER A 609 31.37 -12.86 -17.17
N ASP A 610 30.91 -11.61 -17.29
CA ASP A 610 31.74 -10.44 -17.60
C ASP A 610 31.76 -9.41 -16.45
N VAL A 611 31.63 -9.88 -15.20
CA VAL A 611 31.52 -9.02 -14.00
C VAL A 611 32.70 -8.05 -13.87
N ASP A 612 33.94 -8.46 -14.16
CA ASP A 612 35.12 -7.58 -14.06
C ASP A 612 35.08 -6.46 -15.10
N SER A 613 34.67 -6.79 -16.32
CA SER A 613 34.49 -5.80 -17.40
C SER A 613 33.34 -4.84 -17.06
N LEU A 614 32.28 -5.38 -16.46
CA LEU A 614 31.10 -4.63 -16.03
C LEU A 614 31.41 -3.67 -14.89
N ALA A 615 32.20 -4.11 -13.90
CA ALA A 615 32.67 -3.29 -12.79
C ALA A 615 33.61 -2.17 -13.27
N THR A 616 34.51 -2.49 -14.22
CA THR A 616 35.40 -1.50 -14.85
C THR A 616 34.59 -0.40 -15.55
N PHE A 617 33.64 -0.79 -16.41
CA PHE A 617 32.76 0.16 -17.08
C PHE A 617 31.87 0.96 -16.12
N SER A 618 31.41 0.33 -15.03
CA SER A 618 30.61 1.00 -14.00
C SER A 618 31.39 2.12 -13.30
N LYS A 619 32.69 1.93 -13.04
CA LYS A 619 33.56 2.97 -12.48
C LYS A 619 33.78 4.12 -13.44
N GLU A 620 33.99 3.84 -14.72
CA GLU A 620 34.06 4.86 -15.78
C GLU A 620 32.77 5.68 -15.82
N LEU A 621 31.61 5.00 -15.82
CA LEU A 621 30.30 5.63 -15.84
C LEU A 621 30.07 6.52 -14.62
N ILE A 622 30.45 6.05 -13.42
CA ILE A 622 30.41 6.85 -12.18
C ILE A 622 31.24 8.12 -12.34
N SER A 623 32.48 8.01 -12.82
CA SER A 623 33.32 9.19 -13.06
C SER A 623 32.69 10.17 -14.04
N GLU A 624 32.06 9.70 -15.12
CA GLU A 624 31.34 10.55 -16.07
C GLU A 624 30.10 11.22 -15.45
N ILE A 625 29.39 10.54 -14.53
CA ILE A 625 28.27 11.10 -13.76
C ILE A 625 28.75 12.19 -12.81
N GLU A 626 29.83 11.94 -12.06
CA GLU A 626 30.42 12.90 -11.11
C GLU A 626 30.93 14.17 -11.82
N LEU A 627 31.47 14.01 -13.03
CA LEU A 627 31.88 15.12 -13.91
C LEU A 627 30.70 15.79 -14.63
N GLY A 628 29.46 15.34 -14.40
CA GLY A 628 28.24 15.89 -15.01
C GLY A 628 28.11 15.64 -16.52
N GLN A 629 28.94 14.78 -17.09
CA GLN A 629 28.93 14.41 -18.52
C GLN A 629 27.80 13.44 -18.87
N ARG A 630 27.22 12.79 -17.85
CA ARG A 630 26.11 11.85 -17.96
C ARG A 630 24.95 12.25 -17.05
N PRO A 631 23.71 11.82 -17.35
CA PRO A 631 22.60 11.94 -16.40
C PRO A 631 22.85 11.10 -15.15
N LEU A 632 22.08 11.36 -14.10
CA LEU A 632 22.01 10.43 -12.97
C LEU A 632 21.43 9.10 -13.46
N ILE A 633 22.14 7.98 -13.23
CA ILE A 633 21.75 6.65 -13.73
C ILE A 633 21.55 5.72 -12.55
N ARG A 634 20.46 4.96 -12.58
CA ARG A 634 20.22 3.84 -11.65
C ARG A 634 19.93 2.56 -12.42
N LEU A 635 20.63 1.47 -12.06
CA LEU A 635 20.52 0.17 -12.71
C LEU A 635 19.98 -0.87 -11.73
N PHE A 636 18.90 -1.52 -12.12
CA PHE A 636 18.23 -2.57 -11.35
C PHE A 636 18.48 -3.93 -11.98
N LEU A 637 19.00 -4.87 -11.19
CA LEU A 637 19.21 -6.25 -11.60
C LEU A 637 18.13 -7.14 -10.95
N ILE A 638 17.46 -7.95 -11.76
CA ILE A 638 16.50 -8.97 -11.33
C ILE A 638 17.01 -10.34 -11.80
N ASP A 639 17.37 -11.21 -10.85
CA ASP A 639 17.81 -12.58 -11.14
C ASP A 639 16.62 -13.55 -11.06
N LEU A 640 16.24 -14.12 -12.20
CA LEU A 640 15.08 -15.01 -12.34
C LEU A 640 15.33 -16.42 -11.77
N LYS A 641 16.54 -16.73 -11.29
CA LYS A 641 16.89 -18.01 -10.66
C LYS A 641 16.22 -18.23 -9.28
N GLU A 642 15.74 -17.15 -8.65
CA GLU A 642 15.07 -17.15 -7.33
C GLU A 642 13.70 -17.87 -7.29
N THR A 643 13.17 -18.31 -8.42
CA THR A 643 11.95 -19.15 -8.47
C THR A 643 12.14 -20.54 -7.83
N SER A 644 13.33 -20.84 -7.30
CA SER A 644 13.62 -22.05 -6.52
C SER A 644 13.72 -21.75 -5.02
N PRO A 645 12.98 -22.43 -4.13
CA PRO A 645 12.81 -22.10 -2.71
C PRO A 645 14.05 -22.29 -1.79
N ARG A 646 15.27 -22.34 -2.37
CA ARG A 646 16.54 -22.61 -1.64
C ARG A 646 17.61 -21.52 -1.80
N SER A 647 17.35 -20.40 -2.48
CA SER A 647 18.29 -19.29 -2.60
C SER A 647 18.11 -18.27 -1.45
N GLY A 648 19.22 -17.87 -0.82
CA GLY A 648 19.25 -16.77 0.15
C GLY A 648 19.09 -15.39 -0.50
N PRO A 649 19.06 -14.29 0.29
CA PRO A 649 18.80 -12.94 -0.21
C PRO A 649 19.82 -12.48 -1.25
N LEU A 650 19.33 -11.85 -2.32
CA LEU A 650 20.15 -11.34 -3.43
C LEU A 650 21.22 -10.34 -2.92
N GLN A 651 22.46 -10.53 -3.35
CA GLN A 651 23.48 -9.49 -3.32
C GLN A 651 23.97 -9.25 -4.74
N PRO A 652 24.28 -8.00 -5.13
CA PRO A 652 24.98 -7.78 -6.38
C PRO A 652 26.29 -8.56 -6.36
N PRO A 653 26.80 -9.01 -7.52
CA PRO A 653 28.14 -9.59 -7.61
C PRO A 653 29.12 -8.73 -6.82
N GLU A 654 29.99 -9.32 -5.99
CA GLU A 654 30.90 -8.58 -5.11
C GLU A 654 31.61 -7.38 -5.78
N PRO A 655 32.08 -7.48 -7.04
CA PRO A 655 32.73 -6.35 -7.73
C PRO A 655 31.83 -5.14 -8.01
N LEU A 656 30.51 -5.32 -7.93
CA LEU A 656 29.50 -4.27 -8.09
C LEU A 656 28.97 -3.73 -6.74
N VAL A 657 29.24 -4.45 -5.63
CA VAL A 657 28.81 -4.04 -4.28
C VAL A 657 29.49 -2.72 -3.91
N GLY A 658 28.70 -1.73 -3.53
CA GLY A 658 29.23 -0.44 -3.05
C GLY A 658 29.69 0.52 -4.14
N LEU A 659 29.52 0.18 -5.43
CA LEU A 659 29.72 1.13 -6.53
C LEU A 659 28.65 2.23 -6.48
N GLY A 660 29.09 3.42 -6.11
CA GLY A 660 28.27 4.62 -6.02
C GLY A 660 29.03 5.86 -6.46
N TRP A 661 28.29 6.93 -6.72
CA TRP A 661 28.83 8.23 -7.10
C TRP A 661 28.48 9.26 -6.03
N ARG A 662 29.24 10.35 -5.98
CA ARG A 662 28.84 11.55 -5.26
C ARG A 662 28.41 12.61 -6.25
N ASP A 663 27.23 13.18 -6.05
CA ASP A 663 26.86 14.34 -6.85
C ASP A 663 27.71 15.57 -6.46
N ALA A 664 27.58 16.66 -7.22
CA ALA A 664 28.30 17.91 -6.98
C ALA A 664 28.03 18.55 -5.60
N THR A 665 27.14 17.95 -4.80
CA THR A 665 26.70 18.41 -3.48
C THR A 665 27.09 17.44 -2.36
N GLY A 666 27.82 16.36 -2.69
CA GLY A 666 28.40 15.42 -1.73
C GLY A 666 27.50 14.24 -1.36
N VAL A 667 26.27 14.16 -1.90
CA VAL A 667 25.29 13.09 -1.64
C VAL A 667 25.71 11.82 -2.37
N PHE A 668 25.73 10.70 -1.64
CA PHE A 668 26.15 9.40 -2.17
C PHE A 668 24.96 8.63 -2.77
N GLY A 669 25.02 8.35 -4.08
CA GLY A 669 24.07 7.50 -4.79
C GLY A 669 24.68 6.15 -5.17
N ARG A 670 23.90 5.06 -5.21
CA ARG A 670 24.35 3.73 -5.68
C ARG A 670 23.96 3.50 -7.14
N LEU A 671 24.91 3.03 -7.95
CA LEU A 671 24.67 2.71 -9.36
C LEU A 671 23.85 1.44 -9.53
N TRP A 672 24.15 0.44 -8.71
CA TRP A 672 23.58 -0.90 -8.81
C TRP A 672 22.67 -1.21 -7.63
N GLU A 673 21.49 -1.76 -7.95
CA GLU A 673 20.56 -2.29 -6.98
C GLU A 673 19.99 -3.62 -7.48
N CYS A 674 19.83 -4.56 -6.55
CA CYS A 674 19.31 -5.90 -6.83
C CYS A 674 17.89 -6.02 -6.27
N LEU A 675 16.97 -6.46 -7.11
CA LEU A 675 15.57 -6.65 -6.74
C LEU A 675 15.22 -8.15 -6.80
N PRO A 676 14.36 -8.64 -5.88
CA PRO A 676 13.98 -10.05 -5.86
C PRO A 676 13.08 -10.41 -7.05
N SER A 677 13.13 -11.65 -7.52
CA SER A 677 12.27 -12.11 -8.64
C SER A 677 10.80 -12.21 -8.25
N SER A 678 10.50 -12.34 -6.94
CA SER A 678 9.12 -12.31 -6.41
C SER A 678 8.37 -11.02 -6.75
N LEU A 679 9.10 -9.92 -7.02
CA LEU A 679 8.54 -8.67 -7.53
C LEU A 679 7.77 -8.86 -8.85
N LEU A 680 8.11 -9.91 -9.63
CA LEU A 680 7.44 -10.22 -10.89
C LEU A 680 6.18 -11.09 -10.73
N ASP A 681 6.01 -11.70 -9.55
CA ASP A 681 4.91 -12.62 -9.21
C ASP A 681 3.79 -11.95 -8.40
N GLU A 682 4.04 -10.77 -7.84
CA GLU A 682 3.04 -9.94 -7.17
C GLU A 682 1.92 -9.53 -8.16
N PRO A 683 0.64 -9.87 -7.89
CA PRO A 683 -0.50 -9.50 -8.75
C PRO A 683 -0.68 -7.98 -8.89
N ASN A 684 -0.16 -7.26 -7.91
CA ASN A 684 -0.08 -5.82 -7.86
C ASN A 684 1.39 -5.47 -8.08
N ASN A 685 1.76 -4.90 -9.23
CA ASN A 685 3.02 -4.17 -9.40
C ASN A 685 3.04 -2.86 -8.56
N GLY A 686 2.57 -2.96 -7.31
CA GLY A 686 2.44 -1.95 -6.28
C GLY A 686 3.43 -2.12 -5.15
N PHE A 687 4.42 -3.03 -5.27
CA PHE A 687 5.67 -2.77 -4.57
C PHE A 687 6.27 -1.50 -5.18
N GLN A 688 6.43 -0.52 -4.31
CA GLN A 688 6.76 0.85 -4.63
C GLN A 688 8.12 0.96 -5.33
N PHE A 689 8.14 0.86 -6.66
CA PHE A 689 9.14 1.61 -7.43
C PHE A 689 8.97 3.15 -7.19
N ARG A 690 7.87 3.58 -6.52
CA ARG A 690 7.70 4.91 -5.90
C ARG A 690 8.79 5.27 -4.86
N THR A 691 9.55 4.29 -4.38
CA THR A 691 10.69 4.45 -3.44
C THR A 691 12.06 4.43 -4.14
N LEU A 692 12.12 4.28 -5.48
CA LEU A 692 13.39 4.27 -6.20
C LEU A 692 14.20 5.56 -6.13
N PHE A 693 13.54 6.63 -5.71
CA PHE A 693 14.01 7.99 -5.82
C PHE A 693 13.95 8.61 -4.42
N PRO A 694 15.02 8.46 -3.61
CA PRO A 694 15.22 9.40 -2.51
C PRO A 694 15.34 10.82 -3.09
N ASP A 695 14.97 11.83 -2.30
CA ASP A 695 14.97 13.25 -2.67
C ASP A 695 16.25 13.61 -3.44
N PHE A 696 16.08 13.99 -4.70
CA PHE A 696 17.14 13.84 -5.70
C PHE A 696 18.26 14.88 -5.65
N PHE A 697 18.06 15.98 -4.94
CA PHE A 697 18.96 17.12 -4.99
C PHE A 697 19.02 17.75 -3.63
N SER A 698 20.21 18.12 -3.16
CA SER A 698 20.44 18.74 -1.83
C SER A 698 19.90 20.16 -1.71
N SER A 699 19.63 20.84 -2.83
CA SER A 699 18.88 22.09 -2.82
C SER A 699 18.18 22.40 -4.15
N GLY A 700 17.14 23.22 -4.10
CA GLY A 700 16.46 23.72 -5.29
C GLY A 700 15.75 25.05 -5.06
N ARG A 701 15.46 25.79 -6.12
CA ARG A 701 14.74 27.06 -6.09
C ARG A 701 13.69 27.07 -7.18
N VAL A 702 12.54 27.63 -6.88
CA VAL A 702 11.51 27.92 -7.87
C VAL A 702 11.52 29.40 -8.14
N LEU A 703 11.56 29.77 -9.42
CA LEU A 703 11.45 31.13 -9.91
C LEU A 703 10.11 31.31 -10.62
N ASP A 704 9.51 32.49 -10.52
CA ASP A 704 8.37 32.89 -11.32
C ASP A 704 8.75 33.14 -12.80
N SER A 705 7.76 33.47 -13.63
CA SER A 705 7.94 33.81 -15.04
C SER A 705 8.80 35.07 -15.29
N GLY A 706 8.96 35.94 -14.29
CA GLY A 706 9.84 37.10 -14.33
C GLY A 706 11.26 36.81 -13.85
N GLY A 707 11.56 35.57 -13.44
CA GLY A 707 12.85 35.15 -12.91
C GLY A 707 13.06 35.47 -11.43
N ASN A 708 12.03 35.94 -10.70
CA ASN A 708 12.12 36.19 -9.27
C ASN A 708 11.96 34.89 -8.50
N MET A 709 12.78 34.69 -7.47
CA MET A 709 12.69 33.51 -6.62
C MET A 709 11.42 33.55 -5.75
N VAL A 710 10.59 32.51 -5.88
CA VAL A 710 9.34 32.36 -5.13
C VAL A 710 9.41 31.31 -4.02
N LYS A 711 10.29 30.31 -4.15
CA LYS A 711 10.50 29.31 -3.11
C LYS A 711 11.92 28.76 -3.19
N GLU A 712 12.53 28.52 -2.04
CA GLU A 712 13.79 27.81 -1.92
C GLU A 712 13.59 26.53 -1.08
N TYR A 713 14.30 25.49 -1.47
CA TYR A 713 14.36 24.18 -0.86
C TYR A 713 15.82 23.93 -0.47
N PRO A 714 16.30 24.43 0.67
CA PRO A 714 17.72 24.43 1.01
C PRO A 714 18.27 23.06 1.46
N ASN A 715 17.38 22.15 1.87
CA ASN A 715 17.72 20.80 2.35
C ASN A 715 17.25 19.71 1.39
N GLY A 716 16.97 20.12 0.16
CA GLY A 716 16.67 19.25 -0.95
C GLY A 716 15.27 19.38 -1.52
N ILE A 717 15.15 19.05 -2.80
CA ILE A 717 13.90 19.18 -3.54
C ILE A 717 12.96 18.05 -3.10
N PRO A 718 11.85 18.36 -2.42
CA PRO A 718 10.90 17.35 -2.00
C PRO A 718 10.20 16.73 -3.21
N LYS A 719 9.74 15.50 -3.04
CA LYS A 719 8.89 14.78 -4.00
C LYS A 719 7.66 15.56 -4.48
N VAL A 720 7.15 16.48 -3.64
CA VAL A 720 6.04 17.40 -3.94
C VAL A 720 6.50 18.83 -3.70
N LEU A 721 6.51 19.65 -4.75
CA LEU A 721 6.86 21.07 -4.62
C LEU A 721 5.63 21.89 -4.29
N ARG A 722 5.71 22.70 -3.23
CA ARG A 722 4.66 23.65 -2.80
C ARG A 722 5.17 25.08 -2.80
N PHE A 723 4.61 25.92 -3.65
CA PHE A 723 5.02 27.33 -3.76
C PHE A 723 3.88 28.22 -4.28
N GLU A 724 4.03 29.54 -4.10
CA GLU A 724 3.06 30.52 -4.57
C GLU A 724 3.57 31.26 -5.81
N LEU A 725 2.70 31.52 -6.77
CA LEU A 725 3.00 32.38 -7.93
C LEU A 725 1.99 33.52 -8.05
N PRO A 726 2.37 34.64 -8.71
CA PRO A 726 1.42 35.62 -9.23
C PRO A 726 0.31 34.96 -10.05
N VAL A 727 -0.90 35.52 -9.99
CA VAL A 727 -2.11 34.96 -10.62
C VAL A 727 -1.95 34.77 -12.14
N ASP A 728 -1.17 35.64 -12.78
CA ASP A 728 -0.97 35.68 -14.24
C ASP A 728 0.34 35.01 -14.71
N SER A 729 1.03 34.25 -13.85
CA SER A 729 2.28 33.57 -14.25
C SER A 729 1.99 32.45 -15.28
N PRO A 730 2.54 32.50 -16.51
CA PRO A 730 2.35 31.44 -17.51
C PRO A 730 3.21 30.19 -17.25
N SER A 731 4.21 30.30 -16.38
CA SER A 731 5.19 29.25 -16.10
C SER A 731 5.93 29.52 -14.79
N PHE A 732 6.65 28.50 -14.30
CA PHE A 732 7.70 28.66 -13.31
C PHE A 732 8.98 27.95 -13.77
N THR A 733 10.11 28.33 -13.19
CA THR A 733 11.39 27.67 -13.45
C THR A 733 11.92 27.03 -12.17
N LEU A 734 12.10 25.71 -12.15
CA LEU A 734 12.78 25.00 -11.08
C LEU A 734 14.29 24.97 -11.37
N GLN A 735 15.09 25.63 -10.54
CA GLN A 735 16.55 25.58 -10.58
C GLN A 735 17.10 24.63 -9.52
N TYR A 736 18.06 23.78 -9.85
CA TYR A 736 18.74 22.89 -8.91
C TYR A 736 20.07 22.43 -9.46
N SER A 737 21.08 22.28 -8.60
CA SER A 737 22.40 21.75 -8.96
C SER A 737 22.98 22.35 -10.27
N GLY A 738 22.83 23.66 -10.47
CA GLY A 738 23.29 24.38 -11.67
C GLY A 738 22.45 24.19 -12.95
N ARG A 739 21.35 23.45 -12.88
CA ARG A 739 20.39 23.20 -13.98
C ARG A 739 19.10 23.98 -13.76
N GLN A 740 18.33 24.19 -14.84
CA GLN A 740 17.04 24.86 -14.80
C GLN A 740 16.01 24.09 -15.63
N VAL A 741 14.81 23.91 -15.09
CA VAL A 741 13.67 23.27 -15.74
C VAL A 741 12.52 24.26 -15.81
N LEU A 742 12.13 24.64 -17.02
CA LEU A 742 10.97 25.51 -17.25
C LEU A 742 9.70 24.66 -17.30
N GLN A 743 8.75 24.95 -16.43
CA GLN A 743 7.45 24.28 -16.35
C GLN A 743 6.32 25.26 -16.73
N PRO A 744 5.64 25.04 -17.87
CA PRO A 744 4.41 25.76 -18.20
C PRO A 744 3.29 25.40 -17.21
N LEU A 745 2.46 26.39 -16.85
CA LEU A 745 1.25 26.20 -16.08
C LEU A 745 0.08 26.08 -17.08
N VAL A 746 -0.63 24.94 -17.06
CA VAL A 746 -1.81 24.68 -17.93
C VAL A 746 -3.08 25.02 -17.18
#